data_AF-A0A9W4XA18-F1
#
_entry.id   AF-A0A9W4XA18-F1
#
_cell.length_a   1.000
_cell.length_b   1.000
_cell.length_c   1.000
_cell.angle_alpha   90.00
_cell.angle_beta   90.00
_cell.angle_gamma   90.00
#
_symmetry.space_group_name_H-M   'P 1'
#
loop_
_entity.id
_entity.type
_entity.pdbx_description
1 polymer ?
#
loop_
_entity_poly.entity_id
_entity_poly.type
_entity_poly.pdbx_seq_one_letter_code
_entity_poly.pdbx_strand_id
1 'polypeptide(L)'
;MVFLVNINKNQINTSAGKAGKIKDVGGVNGSPISIAPGFPDLEDQFNQMGVTHIRLHDIFGIGDIDNGFVANRSSNQNQLMINVPSASQAKARTFIAEYANKRTIFPYAAAGMRAKNLSLAMQNVNYKPTDSYIKRILDNNPSVNPNNIQREVMFRVGRTLDGGYEVPENFDIYASLVGEVVKRYSLNYQSIGLPRKVTYWEIWNEPDLTFFWNNNNPQVYYEFYSKVARMIKSIDPDAKVGGCGVANGYNPGGAYIDGLLNYCRTTGTPIDFLSWHFYGNLTADPQNVIDIGNAIQTALTKYGYSNIESICTEWNSSPFGRANILSNVQSATNAAYLTSALIFMQYCKTDKAYYYRGDASSFGLFNDQPNPSDAKLKNFCTCAAQGFYLFNKMLETPNILSHDNQFNTGLATMAAQNDAGNKINIIAANYQIDTSFVSGSSAKFNYKQHYLDTNRTVNQLNDSWSINEWFGGVDPNTVTFNNAVTQRTVVPQLPVSGYLRAKARTYTQSNTGVGFQVNNISSGYTSFKLTAYRVIEGTRLDRMTASEVSASIQTSFAGGVLKITDTGAKPSTVTLYTIELIGNDGNNNGNNNGDNGNNGNDNGGNNGGNNGGNNGGNNTGNTSGVVRHTVKLPIGKRLAIRDILPPNYVFTANKRYKIAIISKFGAIYVCPGTTVFNAETQNCGSTLAKTFDIETGTLIFTPYISGVLYQNPNLNGNEFIGGGSSSSAGADTFTYVLIPLDEDINGGIYGDGTSGIVRHQFKAPLNKKSPIRDFLPPNYVFTANQKYFIAFISKFSPIYSCPGSTIFSDAQQSCVTNISKTFDIGDRLSFVPYISGVLYKNTNLNGNSYVGAGQSTPAGYDTIDYVLIPE
;
A
#
# COMPACT_ATOMS: atom_id res chain seq x y z
N MET A 1 18.03 -10.26 33.13
CA MET A 1 17.53 -11.61 32.78
C MET A 1 16.33 -11.40 31.87
N VAL A 2 16.41 -11.87 30.62
CA VAL A 2 15.29 -11.83 29.65
C VAL A 2 14.63 -13.20 29.57
N PHE A 3 13.43 -13.28 29.00
CA PHE A 3 12.78 -14.56 28.74
C PHE A 3 13.40 -15.28 27.54
N LEU A 4 13.91 -16.50 27.73
CA LEU A 4 14.63 -17.24 26.70
C LEU A 4 13.71 -18.17 25.89
N VAL A 5 13.79 -18.11 24.57
CA VAL A 5 13.11 -19.00 23.62
C VAL A 5 14.15 -19.79 22.83
N ASN A 6 14.10 -21.13 22.92
CA ASN A 6 14.95 -22.00 22.11
C ASN A 6 14.31 -22.27 20.75
N ILE A 7 15.11 -22.22 19.70
CA ILE A 7 14.70 -22.46 18.32
C ILE A 7 15.62 -23.53 17.73
N ASN A 8 15.06 -24.52 17.06
CA ASN A 8 15.82 -25.56 16.37
C ASN A 8 15.74 -25.34 14.86
N LYS A 9 16.86 -24.91 14.23
CA LYS A 9 16.91 -24.62 12.80
C LYS A 9 16.68 -25.84 11.91
N ASN A 10 16.99 -27.05 12.40
CA ASN A 10 16.90 -28.28 11.62
C ASN A 10 15.54 -28.98 11.73
N GLN A 11 14.59 -28.42 12.47
CA GLN A 11 13.28 -29.02 12.67
C GLN A 11 12.17 -28.06 12.26
N ILE A 12 11.32 -28.51 11.35
CA ILE A 12 10.10 -27.80 10.96
C ILE A 12 8.99 -28.09 11.98
N ASN A 13 8.27 -27.07 12.40
CA ASN A 13 7.13 -27.21 13.30
C ASN A 13 5.87 -27.63 12.53
N THR A 14 5.62 -28.93 12.41
CA THR A 14 4.46 -29.45 11.66
C THR A 14 3.11 -29.24 12.36
N SER A 15 3.11 -28.81 13.63
CA SER A 15 1.90 -28.47 14.39
C SER A 15 1.38 -27.05 14.11
N ALA A 16 2.20 -26.23 13.46
CA ALA A 16 1.86 -24.86 13.07
C ALA A 16 1.76 -24.71 11.55
N GLY A 17 1.06 -23.67 11.11
CA GLY A 17 0.81 -23.39 9.71
C GLY A 17 0.03 -24.50 9.01
N LYS A 18 0.25 -24.65 7.70
CA LYS A 18 -0.18 -25.79 6.90
C LYS A 18 0.97 -26.78 6.82
N ALA A 19 1.05 -27.69 7.80
CA ALA A 19 2.13 -28.67 7.95
C ALA A 19 3.54 -28.02 8.00
N GLY A 20 3.68 -26.95 8.77
CA GLY A 20 4.93 -26.22 8.95
C GLY A 20 5.18 -25.09 7.96
N LYS A 21 4.30 -24.86 6.98
CA LYS A 21 4.34 -23.66 6.13
C LYS A 21 3.40 -22.58 6.66
N ILE A 22 3.86 -21.34 6.75
CA ILE A 22 3.02 -20.21 7.17
C ILE A 22 1.75 -20.15 6.31
N LYS A 23 0.59 -20.07 6.97
CA LYS A 23 -0.70 -19.81 6.33
C LYS A 23 -0.81 -18.32 6.04
N ASP A 24 -1.26 -18.00 4.83
CA ASP A 24 -1.57 -16.63 4.43
C ASP A 24 -2.90 -16.18 5.06
N VAL A 25 -2.79 -15.72 6.30
CA VAL A 25 -3.89 -15.14 7.09
C VAL A 25 -3.85 -13.61 7.07
N GLY A 26 -3.06 -13.02 6.17
CA GLY A 26 -2.84 -11.58 6.02
C GLY A 26 -3.86 -10.88 5.11
N GLY A 27 -5.10 -11.39 5.03
CA GLY A 27 -6.19 -10.76 4.30
C GLY A 27 -6.82 -9.60 5.08
N VAL A 28 -7.57 -8.74 4.38
CA VAL A 28 -8.26 -7.60 4.99
C VAL A 28 -9.68 -7.40 4.45
N ASN A 29 -10.55 -6.84 5.30
CA ASN A 29 -11.76 -6.17 4.83
C ASN A 29 -11.39 -4.74 4.36
N GLY A 30 -12.12 -4.23 3.37
CA GLY A 30 -11.98 -2.85 2.92
C GLY A 30 -11.18 -2.68 1.62
N SER A 31 -10.83 -1.43 1.33
CA SER A 31 -10.41 -0.99 0.00
C SER A 31 -8.99 -0.44 -0.07
N PRO A 32 -8.21 -0.79 -1.12
CA PRO A 32 -6.99 -0.06 -1.44
C PRO A 32 -7.26 1.29 -2.12
N ILE A 33 -8.49 1.60 -2.51
CA ILE A 33 -8.85 2.84 -3.23
C ILE A 33 -9.80 3.72 -2.42
N SER A 34 -9.93 5.00 -2.81
CA SER A 34 -10.87 5.92 -2.17
C SER A 34 -12.32 5.42 -2.26
N ILE A 35 -12.94 5.16 -1.10
CA ILE A 35 -14.29 4.58 -1.02
C ILE A 35 -15.42 5.61 -1.00
N ALA A 36 -15.11 6.85 -0.61
CA ALA A 36 -16.02 7.99 -0.46
C ALA A 36 -15.21 9.28 -0.22
N PRO A 37 -15.82 10.48 -0.37
CA PRO A 37 -15.18 11.73 0.01
C PRO A 37 -14.62 11.69 1.45
N GLY A 38 -13.39 12.19 1.64
CA GLY A 38 -12.72 12.20 2.94
C GLY A 38 -11.83 10.97 3.23
N PHE A 39 -11.89 9.94 2.37
CA PHE A 39 -11.02 8.76 2.46
C PHE A 39 -9.96 8.75 1.34
N PRO A 40 -8.69 8.39 1.66
CA PRO A 40 -7.58 8.40 0.71
C PRO A 40 -7.55 7.16 -0.20
N ASP A 41 -6.79 7.24 -1.29
CA ASP A 41 -6.25 6.08 -1.99
C ASP A 41 -5.09 5.47 -1.20
N LEU A 42 -5.03 4.15 -1.17
CA LEU A 42 -4.15 3.32 -0.34
C LEU A 42 -3.47 2.17 -1.12
N GLU A 43 -3.46 2.22 -2.46
CA GLU A 43 -2.93 1.14 -3.31
C GLU A 43 -1.46 0.83 -2.98
N ASP A 44 -0.63 1.87 -2.85
CA ASP A 44 0.78 1.75 -2.43
C ASP A 44 0.92 1.10 -1.05
N GLN A 45 0.11 1.52 -0.08
CA GLN A 45 0.12 0.97 1.27
C GLN A 45 -0.29 -0.50 1.28
N PHE A 46 -1.30 -0.90 0.50
CA PHE A 46 -1.69 -2.30 0.34
C PHE A 46 -0.60 -3.13 -0.34
N ASN A 47 0.16 -2.55 -1.28
CA ASN A 47 1.32 -3.22 -1.88
C ASN A 47 2.46 -3.39 -0.87
N GLN A 48 2.77 -2.35 -0.11
CA GLN A 48 3.81 -2.40 0.92
C GLN A 48 3.46 -3.43 2.00
N MET A 49 2.20 -3.47 2.44
CA MET A 49 1.72 -4.50 3.37
C MET A 49 1.71 -5.91 2.77
N GLY A 50 1.83 -6.07 1.45
CA GLY A 50 1.76 -7.38 0.80
C GLY A 50 0.38 -8.02 0.88
N VAL A 51 -0.70 -7.23 0.87
CA VAL A 51 -2.07 -7.75 0.98
C VAL A 51 -2.44 -8.52 -0.28
N THR A 52 -2.67 -9.83 -0.11
CA THR A 52 -3.01 -10.79 -1.18
C THR A 52 -4.50 -11.12 -1.23
N HIS A 53 -5.27 -10.94 -0.15
CA HIS A 53 -6.69 -11.30 -0.11
C HIS A 53 -7.53 -10.14 0.44
N ILE A 54 -8.61 -9.81 -0.27
CA ILE A 54 -9.55 -8.74 0.10
C ILE A 54 -10.97 -9.26 0.11
N ARG A 55 -11.69 -9.02 1.20
CA ARG A 55 -13.13 -9.27 1.30
C ARG A 55 -13.90 -7.99 1.02
N LEU A 56 -14.83 -8.05 0.05
CA LEU A 56 -15.71 -6.92 -0.30
C LEU A 56 -16.72 -6.72 0.83
N HIS A 57 -16.44 -5.81 1.77
CA HIS A 57 -17.32 -5.63 2.92
C HIS A 57 -17.57 -4.18 3.38
N ASP A 58 -18.84 -4.02 3.78
CA ASP A 58 -19.46 -3.16 4.78
C ASP A 58 -19.94 -1.76 4.43
N ILE A 59 -19.25 -0.99 3.61
CA ILE A 59 -19.54 0.45 3.56
C ILE A 59 -19.74 0.98 2.16
N PHE A 60 -20.73 1.87 2.06
CA PHE A 60 -20.98 2.74 0.92
C PHE A 60 -21.43 2.03 -0.36
N GLY A 61 -21.99 0.83 -0.28
CA GLY A 61 -22.77 0.25 -1.37
C GLY A 61 -22.00 -0.52 -2.44
N ILE A 62 -20.67 -0.57 -2.35
CA ILE A 62 -19.85 -1.15 -3.40
C ILE A 62 -19.83 -2.68 -3.28
N GLY A 63 -20.29 -3.38 -4.33
CA GLY A 63 -20.47 -4.83 -4.28
C GLY A 63 -21.74 -5.31 -3.57
N ASP A 64 -22.67 -4.42 -3.18
CA ASP A 64 -23.91 -4.79 -2.51
C ASP A 64 -25.06 -5.03 -3.50
N ILE A 65 -25.91 -6.00 -3.16
CA ILE A 65 -26.96 -6.50 -4.06
C ILE A 65 -28.15 -5.54 -4.09
N ASP A 66 -28.78 -5.28 -2.94
CA ASP A 66 -30.10 -4.65 -2.84
C ASP A 66 -30.21 -3.64 -1.68
N ASN A 67 -29.23 -2.75 -1.53
CA ASN A 67 -29.25 -1.77 -0.43
C ASN A 67 -30.54 -0.93 -0.40
N GLY A 68 -31.14 -0.84 0.78
CA GLY A 68 -32.31 -0.03 1.11
C GLY A 68 -32.03 0.93 2.26
N PHE A 69 -30.90 1.64 2.18
CA PHE A 69 -30.42 2.53 3.23
C PHE A 69 -31.37 3.73 3.37
N VAL A 70 -31.73 4.08 4.61
CA VAL A 70 -32.47 5.33 4.89
C VAL A 70 -31.80 6.13 5.99
N ALA A 71 -31.79 7.45 5.86
CA ALA A 71 -31.05 8.36 6.75
C ALA A 71 -31.48 8.27 8.22
N ASN A 72 -32.77 8.01 8.47
CA ASN A 72 -33.37 8.01 9.81
C ASN A 72 -33.91 6.63 10.22
N ARG A 73 -33.19 5.54 9.87
CA ARG A 73 -33.55 4.19 10.32
C ARG A 73 -33.43 4.12 11.85
N SER A 74 -34.41 3.50 12.50
CA SER A 74 -34.57 3.49 13.96
C SER A 74 -33.50 2.71 14.74
N SER A 75 -32.68 1.91 14.05
CA SER A 75 -31.77 0.91 14.63
C SER A 75 -30.40 0.87 13.95
N ASN A 76 -29.93 2.02 13.43
CA ASN A 76 -28.60 2.14 12.83
C ASN A 76 -27.49 1.97 13.87
N GLN A 77 -26.45 1.22 13.50
CA GLN A 77 -25.20 1.10 14.26
C GLN A 77 -24.45 2.44 14.28
N ASN A 78 -24.64 3.29 13.26
CA ASN A 78 -24.02 4.62 13.17
C ASN A 78 -22.49 4.59 13.27
N GLN A 79 -21.86 3.46 12.92
CA GLN A 79 -20.41 3.27 13.00
C GLN A 79 -19.67 4.36 12.22
N LEU A 80 -20.14 4.70 11.02
CA LEU A 80 -19.54 5.73 10.18
C LEU A 80 -19.72 7.16 10.73
N MET A 81 -20.62 7.37 11.70
CA MET A 81 -20.90 8.70 12.26
C MET A 81 -19.94 9.09 13.39
N ILE A 82 -19.26 8.12 13.98
CA ILE A 82 -18.45 8.33 15.20
C ILE A 82 -17.32 9.33 14.96
N ASN A 83 -16.66 9.24 13.79
CA ASN A 83 -15.57 10.15 13.42
C ASN A 83 -16.07 11.44 12.76
N VAL A 84 -17.34 11.50 12.35
CA VAL A 84 -17.92 12.68 11.70
C VAL A 84 -18.21 13.74 12.77
N PRO A 85 -17.79 15.01 12.58
CA PRO A 85 -18.11 16.10 13.50
C PRO A 85 -19.61 16.19 13.77
N SER A 86 -20.01 16.38 15.03
CA SER A 86 -21.42 16.33 15.46
C SER A 86 -22.34 17.24 14.61
N ALA A 87 -21.86 18.43 14.22
CA ALA A 87 -22.60 19.37 13.38
C ALA A 87 -22.87 18.85 11.95
N SER A 88 -22.07 17.89 11.47
CA SER A 88 -22.17 17.31 10.12
C SER A 88 -22.86 15.95 10.10
N GLN A 89 -23.08 15.30 11.25
CA GLN A 89 -23.62 13.93 11.29
C GLN A 89 -25.00 13.79 10.64
N ALA A 90 -25.88 14.79 10.77
CA ALA A 90 -27.18 14.76 10.09
C ALA A 90 -27.04 14.78 8.56
N LYS A 91 -26.13 15.63 8.04
CA LYS A 91 -25.81 15.67 6.60
C LYS A 91 -25.16 14.37 6.14
N ALA A 92 -24.29 13.79 6.97
CA ALA A 92 -23.61 12.53 6.70
C ALA A 92 -24.59 11.36 6.58
N ARG A 93 -25.59 11.26 7.46
CA ARG A 93 -26.64 10.23 7.33
C ARG A 93 -27.41 10.32 6.02
N THR A 94 -27.81 11.53 5.63
CA THR A 94 -28.49 11.76 4.35
C THR A 94 -27.58 11.44 3.17
N PHE A 95 -26.32 11.88 3.22
CA PHE A 95 -25.33 11.58 2.19
C PHE A 95 -25.16 10.08 2.01
N ILE A 96 -24.91 9.32 3.09
CA ILE A 96 -24.69 7.88 3.02
C ILE A 96 -25.90 7.15 2.44
N ALA A 97 -27.10 7.52 2.87
CA ALA A 97 -28.33 6.90 2.37
C ALA A 97 -28.45 7.06 0.86
N GLU A 98 -28.23 8.26 0.33
CA GLU A 98 -28.28 8.50 -1.11
C GLU A 98 -27.10 7.84 -1.84
N TYR A 99 -25.90 7.95 -1.29
CA TYR A 99 -24.65 7.48 -1.89
C TYR A 99 -24.62 5.95 -2.01
N ALA A 100 -24.94 5.22 -0.93
CA ALA A 100 -24.93 3.75 -0.93
C ALA A 100 -26.03 3.16 -1.83
N ASN A 101 -27.22 3.77 -1.84
CA ASN A 101 -28.33 3.31 -2.68
C ASN A 101 -28.04 3.52 -4.17
N LYS A 102 -27.38 4.63 -4.56
CA LYS A 102 -26.97 4.88 -5.96
C LYS A 102 -25.82 3.98 -6.41
N ARG A 103 -25.07 3.36 -5.49
CA ARG A 103 -23.94 2.47 -5.80
C ARG A 103 -24.26 0.98 -5.75
N THR A 104 -25.44 0.61 -5.25
CA THR A 104 -25.88 -0.80 -5.22
C THR A 104 -26.04 -1.36 -6.63
N ILE A 105 -25.76 -2.65 -6.81
CA ILE A 105 -25.78 -3.29 -8.13
C ILE A 105 -27.20 -3.34 -8.70
N PHE A 106 -28.21 -3.69 -7.89
CA PHE A 106 -29.60 -3.81 -8.33
C PHE A 106 -30.49 -2.78 -7.62
N PRO A 107 -30.63 -1.56 -8.17
CA PRO A 107 -31.35 -0.46 -7.51
C PRO A 107 -32.85 -0.68 -7.35
N TYR A 108 -33.42 -1.72 -7.98
CA TYR A 108 -34.85 -2.08 -7.91
C TYR A 108 -35.10 -3.51 -7.40
N ALA A 109 -34.08 -4.18 -6.88
CA ALA A 109 -34.18 -5.55 -6.38
C ALA A 109 -35.30 -5.75 -5.37
N ALA A 110 -35.42 -4.89 -4.35
CA ALA A 110 -36.47 -5.05 -3.34
C ALA A 110 -37.87 -4.83 -3.92
N ALA A 111 -38.04 -3.84 -4.81
CA ALA A 111 -39.30 -3.64 -5.52
C ALA A 111 -39.68 -4.84 -6.39
N GLY A 112 -38.73 -5.42 -7.12
CA GLY A 112 -38.95 -6.62 -7.92
C GLY A 112 -39.28 -7.84 -7.07
N MET A 113 -38.62 -8.04 -5.94
CA MET A 113 -38.93 -9.12 -5.00
C MET A 113 -40.37 -9.00 -4.45
N ARG A 114 -40.79 -7.80 -4.02
CA ARG A 114 -42.17 -7.51 -3.59
C ARG A 114 -43.21 -7.82 -4.66
N ALA A 115 -42.93 -7.37 -5.88
CA ALA A 115 -43.81 -7.55 -7.03
C ALA A 115 -43.73 -8.96 -7.64
N LYS A 116 -42.83 -9.83 -7.14
CA LYS A 116 -42.50 -11.12 -7.74
C LYS A 116 -42.16 -11.01 -9.23
N ASN A 117 -41.39 -9.98 -9.59
CA ASN A 117 -41.05 -9.63 -10.96
C ASN A 117 -39.52 -9.47 -11.11
N LEU A 118 -38.87 -10.44 -11.75
CA LEU A 118 -37.43 -10.43 -11.99
C LEU A 118 -37.00 -9.29 -12.93
N SER A 119 -37.78 -8.99 -13.98
CA SER A 119 -37.47 -7.89 -14.90
C SER A 119 -37.46 -6.53 -14.18
N LEU A 120 -38.37 -6.33 -13.22
CA LEU A 120 -38.35 -5.15 -12.35
C LEU A 120 -37.12 -5.17 -11.43
N ALA A 121 -36.77 -6.33 -10.85
CA ALA A 121 -35.59 -6.46 -10.00
C ALA A 121 -34.28 -6.13 -10.75
N MET A 122 -34.23 -6.43 -12.04
CA MET A 122 -33.11 -6.15 -12.95
C MET A 122 -33.20 -4.79 -13.65
N GLN A 123 -34.14 -3.93 -13.28
CA GLN A 123 -34.24 -2.60 -13.86
C GLN A 123 -32.99 -1.76 -13.50
N ASN A 124 -32.38 -1.14 -14.51
CA ASN A 124 -31.25 -0.20 -14.36
C ASN A 124 -30.06 -0.77 -13.56
N VAL A 125 -29.67 -2.03 -13.81
CA VAL A 125 -28.52 -2.65 -13.13
C VAL A 125 -27.26 -1.78 -13.22
N ASN A 126 -26.64 -1.49 -12.09
CA ASN A 126 -25.51 -0.56 -11.97
C ASN A 126 -24.20 -1.29 -11.63
N TYR A 127 -23.61 -1.98 -12.59
CA TYR A 127 -22.34 -2.69 -12.39
C TYR A 127 -21.12 -1.77 -12.28
N LYS A 128 -21.19 -0.55 -12.82
CA LYS A 128 -20.02 0.30 -13.08
C LYS A 128 -19.20 0.65 -11.84
N PRO A 129 -19.79 1.04 -10.69
CA PRO A 129 -19.02 1.27 -9.47
C PRO A 129 -18.26 0.00 -9.01
N THR A 130 -18.93 -1.15 -9.02
CA THR A 130 -18.36 -2.43 -8.60
C THR A 130 -17.28 -2.93 -9.58
N ASP A 131 -17.48 -2.76 -10.89
CA ASP A 131 -16.48 -3.08 -11.91
C ASP A 131 -15.20 -2.28 -11.72
N SER A 132 -15.32 -0.95 -11.54
CA SER A 132 -14.19 -0.05 -11.33
C SER A 132 -13.36 -0.48 -10.11
N TYR A 133 -14.07 -0.80 -9.02
CA TYR A 133 -13.47 -1.24 -7.77
C TYR A 133 -12.70 -2.55 -7.88
N ILE A 134 -13.36 -3.60 -8.39
CA ILE A 134 -12.75 -4.92 -8.53
C ILE A 134 -11.60 -4.85 -9.53
N LYS A 135 -11.73 -4.07 -10.61
CA LYS A 135 -10.66 -3.89 -11.58
C LYS A 135 -9.40 -3.30 -10.94
N ARG A 136 -9.53 -2.25 -10.13
CA ARG A 136 -8.37 -1.65 -9.42
C ARG A 136 -7.76 -2.60 -8.39
N ILE A 137 -8.56 -3.34 -7.64
CA ILE A 137 -8.04 -4.35 -6.70
C ILE A 137 -7.22 -5.43 -7.43
N LEU A 138 -7.72 -5.88 -8.58
CA LEU A 138 -7.10 -6.94 -9.36
C LEU A 138 -6.03 -6.44 -10.33
N ASP A 139 -5.82 -5.12 -10.42
CA ASP A 139 -4.86 -4.54 -11.34
C ASP A 139 -3.43 -4.90 -10.95
N ASN A 140 -2.68 -5.39 -11.93
CA ASN A 140 -1.27 -5.74 -11.81
C ASN A 140 -0.39 -4.73 -12.55
N ASN A 141 -0.92 -3.56 -12.88
CA ASN A 141 -0.18 -2.48 -13.49
C ASN A 141 1.06 -2.13 -12.63
N PRO A 142 2.28 -2.27 -13.16
CA PRO A 142 3.51 -2.02 -12.41
C PRO A 142 3.61 -0.61 -11.81
N SER A 143 2.93 0.40 -12.36
CA SER A 143 2.95 1.76 -11.82
C SER A 143 2.22 1.91 -10.49
N VAL A 144 1.26 1.02 -10.21
CA VAL A 144 0.45 1.02 -8.97
C VAL A 144 0.51 -0.31 -8.21
N ASN A 145 1.18 -1.33 -8.73
CA ASN A 145 1.45 -2.63 -8.11
C ASN A 145 2.86 -3.13 -8.53
N PRO A 146 3.94 -2.46 -8.06
CA PRO A 146 5.31 -2.71 -8.54
C PRO A 146 5.84 -4.11 -8.20
N ASN A 147 5.25 -4.76 -7.19
CA ASN A 147 5.61 -6.10 -6.76
C ASN A 147 4.80 -7.20 -7.45
N ASN A 148 3.93 -6.84 -8.41
CA ASN A 148 3.05 -7.75 -9.15
C ASN A 148 2.26 -8.70 -8.22
N ILE A 149 1.73 -8.16 -7.10
CA ILE A 149 0.98 -8.93 -6.11
C ILE A 149 -0.34 -9.35 -6.73
N GLN A 150 -0.51 -10.65 -6.93
CA GLN A 150 -1.77 -11.23 -7.41
C GLN A 150 -2.78 -11.25 -6.28
N ARG A 151 -3.72 -10.30 -6.28
CA ARG A 151 -4.77 -10.21 -5.25
C ARG A 151 -5.96 -11.07 -5.56
N GLU A 152 -6.56 -11.65 -4.52
CA GLU A 152 -7.83 -12.35 -4.55
C GLU A 152 -8.95 -11.54 -3.91
N VAL A 153 -10.14 -11.60 -4.53
CA VAL A 153 -11.36 -10.98 -4.02
C VAL A 153 -12.30 -12.07 -3.54
N MET A 154 -12.74 -11.97 -2.29
CA MET A 154 -13.93 -12.63 -1.77
C MET A 154 -15.11 -11.68 -1.91
N PHE A 155 -16.09 -12.08 -2.72
CA PHE A 155 -17.31 -11.32 -2.93
C PHE A 155 -18.35 -11.73 -1.87
N ARG A 156 -18.61 -10.83 -0.92
CA ARG A 156 -19.71 -11.01 0.03
C ARG A 156 -21.01 -10.59 -0.62
N VAL A 157 -21.96 -11.51 -0.71
CA VAL A 157 -23.32 -11.28 -1.18
C VAL A 157 -24.15 -10.74 -0.02
N GLY A 158 -24.64 -9.50 -0.14
CA GLY A 158 -25.42 -8.89 0.93
C GLY A 158 -25.63 -7.39 0.74
N ARG A 159 -25.73 -6.70 1.88
CA ARG A 159 -25.95 -5.25 1.98
C ARG A 159 -24.81 -4.59 2.74
N THR A 160 -24.70 -3.27 2.58
CA THR A 160 -23.84 -2.42 3.40
C THR A 160 -24.36 -2.42 4.84
N LEU A 161 -23.47 -2.24 5.83
CA LEU A 161 -23.83 -1.89 7.20
C LEU A 161 -24.84 -0.74 7.19
N ASP A 162 -25.90 -0.85 7.99
CA ASP A 162 -27.04 0.09 8.04
C ASP A 162 -27.90 0.18 6.75
N GLY A 163 -27.56 -0.60 5.70
CA GLY A 163 -28.31 -0.72 4.44
C GLY A 163 -29.61 -1.53 4.54
N GLY A 164 -29.82 -2.21 5.66
CA GLY A 164 -31.05 -2.90 6.02
C GLY A 164 -30.83 -4.38 6.36
N TYR A 165 -31.54 -4.84 7.38
CA TYR A 165 -31.45 -6.19 7.94
C TYR A 165 -32.68 -7.04 7.66
N GLU A 166 -33.63 -6.51 6.89
CA GLU A 166 -34.84 -7.20 6.49
C GLU A 166 -34.49 -8.38 5.59
N VAL A 167 -35.08 -9.55 5.87
CA VAL A 167 -34.94 -10.74 5.04
C VAL A 167 -35.41 -10.44 3.60
N PRO A 168 -34.66 -10.83 2.56
CA PRO A 168 -35.10 -10.67 1.18
C PRO A 168 -36.49 -11.28 0.95
N GLU A 169 -37.40 -10.51 0.37
CA GLU A 169 -38.84 -10.90 0.29
C GLU A 169 -39.10 -12.05 -0.70
N ASN A 170 -38.15 -12.32 -1.60
CA ASN A 170 -38.21 -13.44 -2.54
C ASN A 170 -36.81 -14.01 -2.81
N PHE A 171 -36.54 -15.19 -2.26
CA PHE A 171 -35.22 -15.83 -2.35
C PHE A 171 -34.86 -16.31 -3.77
N ASP A 172 -35.84 -16.67 -4.60
CA ASP A 172 -35.57 -17.12 -5.98
C ASP A 172 -35.16 -15.96 -6.88
N ILE A 173 -35.82 -14.81 -6.74
CA ILE A 173 -35.41 -13.57 -7.41
C ILE A 173 -34.03 -13.15 -6.89
N TYR A 174 -33.82 -13.11 -5.58
CA TYR A 174 -32.52 -12.74 -5.01
C TYR A 174 -31.39 -13.65 -5.53
N ALA A 175 -31.59 -14.96 -5.50
CA ALA A 175 -30.64 -15.92 -6.03
C ALA A 175 -30.35 -15.65 -7.52
N SER A 176 -31.37 -15.38 -8.34
CA SER A 176 -31.21 -15.03 -9.75
C SER A 176 -30.34 -13.78 -9.95
N LEU A 177 -30.53 -12.73 -9.13
CA LEU A 177 -29.68 -11.53 -9.16
C LEU A 177 -28.23 -11.86 -8.82
N VAL A 178 -27.99 -12.69 -7.80
CA VAL A 178 -26.64 -13.19 -7.46
C VAL A 178 -26.05 -13.99 -8.63
N GLY A 179 -26.86 -14.81 -9.31
CA GLY A 179 -26.44 -15.55 -10.51
C GLY A 179 -25.89 -14.63 -11.60
N GLU A 180 -26.52 -13.48 -11.85
CA GLU A 180 -26.02 -12.48 -12.81
C GLU A 180 -24.68 -11.85 -12.38
N VAL A 181 -24.50 -11.59 -11.07
CA VAL A 181 -23.23 -11.11 -10.51
C VAL A 181 -22.13 -12.16 -10.66
N VAL A 182 -22.41 -13.43 -10.36
CA VAL A 182 -21.48 -14.56 -10.55
C VAL A 182 -21.12 -14.73 -12.02
N LYS A 183 -22.11 -14.69 -12.90
CA LYS A 183 -21.90 -14.77 -14.35
C LYS A 183 -20.97 -13.66 -14.83
N ARG A 184 -21.15 -12.43 -14.33
CA ARG A 184 -20.32 -11.28 -14.68
C ARG A 184 -18.88 -11.40 -14.16
N TYR A 185 -18.69 -11.67 -12.88
CA TYR A 185 -17.38 -11.60 -12.22
C TYR A 185 -16.62 -12.92 -12.17
N SER A 186 -17.30 -14.05 -12.43
CA SER A 186 -16.67 -15.37 -12.48
C SER A 186 -16.50 -15.90 -13.91
N LEU A 187 -17.57 -15.96 -14.71
CA LEU A 187 -17.51 -16.51 -16.07
C LEU A 187 -17.05 -15.48 -17.12
N ASN A 188 -17.65 -14.29 -17.09
CA ASN A 188 -17.45 -13.25 -18.09
C ASN A 188 -16.42 -12.19 -17.65
N TYR A 189 -15.60 -12.49 -16.64
CA TYR A 189 -14.66 -11.54 -16.04
C TYR A 189 -13.71 -10.91 -17.08
N GLN A 190 -13.27 -11.69 -18.07
CA GLN A 190 -12.41 -11.20 -19.15
C GLN A 190 -13.12 -10.18 -20.04
N SER A 191 -14.42 -10.37 -20.34
CA SER A 191 -15.16 -9.46 -21.22
C SER A 191 -15.40 -8.08 -20.59
N ILE A 192 -15.24 -7.97 -19.26
CA ILE A 192 -15.32 -6.71 -18.52
C ILE A 192 -13.93 -6.17 -18.15
N GLY A 193 -12.87 -6.82 -18.63
CA GLY A 193 -11.49 -6.38 -18.46
C GLY A 193 -10.86 -6.70 -17.10
N LEU A 194 -11.39 -7.69 -16.37
CA LEU A 194 -10.71 -8.21 -15.18
C LEU A 194 -9.62 -9.20 -15.58
N PRO A 195 -8.43 -9.15 -14.94
CA PRO A 195 -7.33 -10.07 -15.27
C PRO A 195 -7.57 -11.49 -14.76
N ARG A 196 -8.45 -11.66 -13.77
CA ARG A 196 -8.76 -12.94 -13.12
C ARG A 196 -10.19 -12.94 -12.59
N LYS A 197 -10.76 -14.14 -12.46
CA LYS A 197 -12.13 -14.34 -11.98
C LYS A 197 -12.25 -14.19 -10.46
N VAL A 198 -13.45 -13.86 -9.99
CA VAL A 198 -13.82 -13.92 -8.56
C VAL A 198 -14.18 -15.36 -8.21
N THR A 199 -13.39 -15.98 -7.33
CA THR A 199 -13.54 -17.41 -6.99
C THR A 199 -14.33 -17.63 -5.71
N TYR A 200 -14.29 -16.70 -4.75
CA TYR A 200 -14.92 -16.87 -3.43
C TYR A 200 -16.20 -16.04 -3.32
N TRP A 201 -17.29 -16.71 -2.93
CA TRP A 201 -18.61 -16.14 -2.76
C TRP A 201 -19.12 -16.47 -1.37
N GLU A 202 -19.15 -15.44 -0.51
CA GLU A 202 -19.71 -15.56 0.84
C GLU A 202 -21.16 -15.10 0.85
N ILE A 203 -22.06 -15.92 1.42
CA ILE A 203 -23.49 -15.63 1.47
C ILE A 203 -23.84 -14.96 2.80
N TRP A 204 -24.24 -13.68 2.71
CA TRP A 204 -24.66 -12.83 3.82
C TRP A 204 -23.55 -12.48 4.83
N ASN A 205 -23.92 -11.81 5.91
CA ASN A 205 -23.06 -11.43 7.03
C ASN A 205 -23.84 -11.54 8.35
N GLU A 206 -23.28 -12.23 9.35
CA GLU A 206 -23.80 -12.30 10.73
C GLU A 206 -25.31 -12.58 10.86
N PRO A 207 -25.89 -13.60 10.19
CA PRO A 207 -27.31 -13.88 10.33
C PRO A 207 -27.70 -14.37 11.73
N ASP A 208 -26.72 -14.70 12.58
CA ASP A 208 -26.91 -15.00 13.99
C ASP A 208 -27.19 -13.77 14.86
N LEU A 209 -27.03 -12.56 14.31
CA LEU A 209 -27.46 -11.32 14.93
C LEU A 209 -28.72 -10.80 14.23
N THR A 210 -29.84 -10.72 14.95
CA THR A 210 -31.14 -10.30 14.42
C THR A 210 -31.20 -8.87 13.88
N PHE A 211 -30.21 -8.04 14.19
CA PHE A 211 -30.04 -6.70 13.59
C PHE A 211 -29.21 -6.70 12.29
N PHE A 212 -28.70 -7.85 11.85
CA PHE A 212 -28.15 -8.10 10.51
C PHE A 212 -29.02 -9.07 9.69
N TRP A 213 -29.87 -9.86 10.35
CA TRP A 213 -30.88 -10.72 9.74
C TRP A 213 -32.11 -10.79 10.62
N ASN A 214 -33.14 -9.98 10.34
CA ASN A 214 -34.29 -9.83 11.23
C ASN A 214 -35.30 -10.99 11.14
N ASN A 215 -34.82 -12.18 11.53
CA ASN A 215 -35.58 -13.39 11.70
C ASN A 215 -34.82 -14.32 12.66
N ASN A 216 -35.51 -14.81 13.69
CA ASN A 216 -34.93 -15.69 14.71
C ASN A 216 -35.23 -17.18 14.45
N ASN A 217 -35.79 -17.54 13.30
CA ASN A 217 -35.89 -18.91 12.82
C ASN A 217 -34.74 -19.20 11.85
N PRO A 218 -33.70 -19.96 12.28
CA PRO A 218 -32.53 -20.25 11.45
C PRO A 218 -32.87 -20.97 10.13
N GLN A 219 -33.97 -21.72 10.10
CA GLN A 219 -34.43 -22.43 8.90
C GLN A 219 -34.66 -21.47 7.72
N VAL A 220 -35.12 -20.24 7.99
CA VAL A 220 -35.33 -19.21 6.97
C VAL A 220 -34.01 -18.80 6.33
N TYR A 221 -32.93 -18.70 7.11
CA TYR A 221 -31.59 -18.45 6.58
C TYR A 221 -31.05 -19.66 5.80
N TYR A 222 -31.28 -20.89 6.26
CA TYR A 222 -30.82 -22.08 5.55
C TYR A 222 -31.46 -22.22 4.15
N GLU A 223 -32.74 -21.91 4.03
CA GLU A 223 -33.47 -21.89 2.76
C GLU A 223 -32.92 -20.82 1.81
N PHE A 224 -32.65 -19.62 2.34
CA PHE A 224 -31.98 -18.55 1.59
C PHE A 224 -30.60 -18.99 1.11
N TYR A 225 -29.76 -19.47 2.02
CA TYR A 225 -28.41 -19.97 1.72
C TYR A 225 -28.45 -21.04 0.63
N SER A 226 -29.35 -22.01 0.74
CA SER A 226 -29.49 -23.10 -0.24
C SER A 226 -29.83 -22.62 -1.64
N LYS A 227 -30.81 -21.71 -1.78
CA LYS A 227 -31.18 -21.15 -3.07
C LYS A 227 -30.02 -20.37 -3.71
N VAL A 228 -29.35 -19.52 -2.93
CA VAL A 228 -28.21 -18.72 -3.43
C VAL A 228 -27.02 -19.62 -3.77
N ALA A 229 -26.65 -20.57 -2.91
CA ALA A 229 -25.51 -21.46 -3.13
C ALA A 229 -25.69 -22.36 -4.35
N ARG A 230 -26.89 -22.92 -4.54
CA ARG A 230 -27.22 -23.73 -5.73
C ARG A 230 -27.21 -22.88 -7.00
N MET A 231 -27.71 -21.65 -6.94
CA MET A 231 -27.64 -20.74 -8.09
C MET A 231 -26.18 -20.42 -8.46
N ILE A 232 -25.33 -20.07 -7.50
CA ILE A 232 -23.89 -19.82 -7.73
C ILE A 232 -23.26 -21.04 -8.43
N LYS A 233 -23.45 -22.25 -7.87
CA LYS A 233 -22.90 -23.49 -8.43
C LYS A 233 -23.49 -23.89 -9.79
N SER A 234 -24.72 -23.47 -10.10
CA SER A 234 -25.33 -23.72 -11.41
C SER A 234 -24.70 -22.88 -12.52
N ILE A 235 -24.16 -21.71 -12.18
CA ILE A 235 -23.47 -20.81 -13.10
C ILE A 235 -21.99 -21.17 -13.19
N ASP A 236 -21.29 -21.26 -12.05
CA ASP A 236 -19.88 -21.65 -11.99
C ASP A 236 -19.70 -22.80 -10.98
N PRO A 237 -19.63 -24.06 -11.45
CA PRO A 237 -19.41 -25.23 -10.59
C PRO A 237 -18.12 -25.15 -9.75
N ASP A 238 -17.11 -24.45 -10.25
CA ASP A 238 -15.79 -24.30 -9.61
C ASP A 238 -15.75 -23.15 -8.58
N ALA A 239 -16.76 -22.28 -8.55
CA ALA A 239 -16.86 -21.21 -7.56
C ALA A 239 -16.88 -21.78 -6.15
N LYS A 240 -16.10 -21.21 -5.23
CA LYS A 240 -16.12 -21.55 -3.81
C LYS A 240 -17.25 -20.78 -3.15
N VAL A 241 -18.25 -21.49 -2.66
CA VAL A 241 -19.39 -20.92 -1.94
C VAL A 241 -19.35 -21.26 -0.47
N GLY A 242 -19.63 -20.30 0.39
CA GLY A 242 -19.59 -20.49 1.83
C GLY A 242 -20.36 -19.43 2.57
N GLY A 243 -20.37 -19.54 3.89
CA GLY A 243 -21.09 -18.63 4.76
C GLY A 243 -20.93 -19.03 6.22
N CYS A 244 -21.47 -18.27 7.16
CA CYS A 244 -22.32 -17.08 6.95
C CYS A 244 -21.74 -15.80 7.57
N GLY A 245 -20.43 -15.81 7.87
CA GLY A 245 -19.79 -14.80 8.69
C GLY A 245 -20.42 -14.80 10.08
N VAL A 246 -20.47 -15.96 10.75
CA VAL A 246 -21.10 -16.10 12.08
C VAL A 246 -20.42 -15.15 13.08
N ALA A 247 -21.17 -14.20 13.65
CA ALA A 247 -20.62 -13.22 14.59
C ALA A 247 -20.06 -13.90 15.85
N ASN A 248 -20.84 -14.85 16.37
CA ASN A 248 -20.48 -15.62 17.56
C ASN A 248 -19.75 -16.91 17.17
N GLY A 249 -18.59 -16.79 16.51
CA GLY A 249 -17.76 -17.96 16.14
C GLY A 249 -17.42 -18.89 17.31
N TYR A 250 -17.47 -18.36 18.53
CA TYR A 250 -17.30 -19.09 19.79
C TYR A 250 -18.53 -19.89 20.25
N ASN A 251 -19.58 -20.03 19.44
CA ASN A 251 -20.82 -20.75 19.76
C ASN A 251 -20.96 -22.12 19.05
N PRO A 252 -20.05 -23.08 19.27
CA PRO A 252 -20.20 -24.43 18.71
C PRO A 252 -21.46 -25.11 19.26
N GLY A 253 -22.12 -25.93 18.44
CA GLY A 253 -23.46 -26.43 18.72
C GLY A 253 -24.59 -25.46 18.36
N GLY A 254 -24.26 -24.19 18.05
CA GLY A 254 -25.23 -23.17 17.69
C GLY A 254 -25.86 -23.36 16.31
N ALA A 255 -26.99 -22.70 16.09
CA ALA A 255 -27.79 -22.84 14.87
C ALA A 255 -27.02 -22.48 13.59
N TYR A 256 -26.13 -21.48 13.63
CA TYR A 256 -25.48 -20.98 12.40
C TYR A 256 -24.13 -21.66 12.09
N ILE A 257 -23.64 -22.53 12.98
CA ILE A 257 -22.48 -23.40 12.71
C ILE A 257 -22.98 -24.83 12.52
N ASP A 258 -23.38 -25.49 13.60
CA ASP A 258 -23.83 -26.90 13.57
C ASP A 258 -25.11 -27.07 12.73
N GLY A 259 -26.09 -26.19 12.91
CA GLY A 259 -27.37 -26.26 12.20
C GLY A 259 -27.23 -26.07 10.70
N LEU A 260 -26.42 -25.09 10.26
CA LEU A 260 -26.15 -24.86 8.84
C LEU A 260 -25.38 -26.03 8.22
N LEU A 261 -24.34 -26.54 8.89
CA LEU A 261 -23.57 -27.70 8.41
C LEU A 261 -24.46 -28.95 8.29
N ASN A 262 -25.29 -29.21 9.29
CA ASN A 262 -26.26 -30.31 9.26
C ASN A 262 -27.27 -30.15 8.13
N TYR A 263 -27.81 -28.95 7.94
CA TYR A 263 -28.73 -28.67 6.84
C TYR A 263 -28.08 -28.91 5.48
N CYS A 264 -26.85 -28.44 5.28
CA CYS A 264 -26.11 -28.67 4.04
C CYS A 264 -25.87 -30.16 3.78
N ARG A 265 -25.48 -30.89 4.83
CA ARG A 265 -25.24 -32.34 4.77
C ARG A 265 -26.48 -33.12 4.40
N THR A 266 -27.62 -32.81 5.00
CA THR A 266 -28.88 -33.54 4.84
C THR A 266 -29.60 -33.22 3.53
N THR A 267 -29.46 -31.99 3.02
CA THR A 267 -30.12 -31.55 1.78
C THR A 267 -29.22 -31.60 0.54
N GLY A 268 -27.93 -31.92 0.70
CA GLY A 268 -26.94 -31.83 -0.38
C GLY A 268 -26.75 -30.40 -0.88
N THR A 269 -26.92 -29.40 0.00
CA THR A 269 -26.66 -28.01 -0.34
C THR A 269 -25.14 -27.77 -0.41
N PRO A 270 -24.61 -27.10 -1.45
CA PRO A 270 -23.18 -26.86 -1.57
C PRO A 270 -22.63 -25.97 -0.46
N ILE A 271 -21.49 -26.36 0.12
CA ILE A 271 -20.68 -25.55 1.03
C ILE A 271 -19.21 -25.96 0.85
N ASP A 272 -18.38 -25.04 0.35
CA ASP A 272 -16.95 -25.23 0.09
C ASP A 272 -16.06 -24.62 1.17
N PHE A 273 -16.61 -23.73 2.01
CA PHE A 273 -15.97 -23.18 3.18
C PHE A 273 -17.01 -22.73 4.22
N LEU A 274 -16.61 -22.73 5.49
CA LEU A 274 -17.39 -22.12 6.58
C LEU A 274 -16.71 -20.81 6.98
N SER A 275 -17.47 -19.72 7.05
CA SER A 275 -16.99 -18.42 7.50
C SER A 275 -17.56 -17.99 8.85
N TRP A 276 -16.71 -17.35 9.66
CA TRP A 276 -16.98 -16.94 11.04
C TRP A 276 -16.15 -15.70 11.41
N HIS A 277 -16.56 -15.00 12.46
CA HIS A 277 -15.87 -13.81 12.95
C HIS A 277 -15.25 -14.03 14.32
N PHE A 278 -14.22 -13.24 14.64
CA PHE A 278 -13.62 -13.21 15.96
C PHE A 278 -13.28 -11.80 16.40
N TYR A 279 -13.90 -11.36 17.48
CA TYR A 279 -13.51 -10.16 18.17
C TYR A 279 -13.07 -10.44 19.61
N GLY A 280 -12.02 -9.74 20.04
CA GLY A 280 -11.45 -9.86 21.39
C GLY A 280 -12.29 -9.23 22.51
N ASN A 281 -13.48 -8.69 22.22
CA ASN A 281 -14.24 -7.85 23.15
C ASN A 281 -14.70 -8.52 24.44
N LEU A 282 -14.77 -9.86 24.49
CA LEU A 282 -15.18 -10.60 25.68
C LEU A 282 -14.04 -10.84 26.68
N THR A 283 -12.80 -10.98 26.20
CA THR A 283 -11.68 -11.47 27.01
C THR A 283 -10.41 -10.64 26.87
N ALA A 284 -10.34 -9.79 25.84
CA ALA A 284 -9.12 -9.17 25.33
C ALA A 284 -8.00 -10.16 25.00
N ASP A 285 -8.29 -11.45 24.86
CA ASP A 285 -7.28 -12.50 24.68
C ASP A 285 -7.16 -12.91 23.21
N PRO A 286 -6.08 -12.55 22.50
CA PRO A 286 -5.89 -12.95 21.10
C PRO A 286 -5.74 -14.47 20.94
N GLN A 287 -5.39 -15.21 22.00
CA GLN A 287 -5.26 -16.67 21.95
C GLN A 287 -6.62 -17.38 21.86
N ASN A 288 -7.74 -16.71 22.18
CA ASN A 288 -9.06 -17.33 22.04
C ASN A 288 -9.42 -17.67 20.59
N VAL A 289 -8.70 -17.14 19.59
CA VAL A 289 -8.82 -17.61 18.20
C VAL A 289 -8.48 -19.10 18.04
N ILE A 290 -7.62 -19.66 18.91
CA ILE A 290 -7.31 -21.10 18.93
C ILE A 290 -8.52 -21.89 19.44
N ASP A 291 -9.17 -21.41 20.50
CA ASP A 291 -10.36 -22.06 21.06
C ASP A 291 -11.48 -22.11 20.02
N ILE A 292 -11.71 -21.00 19.31
CA ILE A 292 -12.68 -20.92 18.21
C ILE A 292 -12.29 -21.83 17.06
N GLY A 293 -11.04 -21.75 16.56
CA GLY A 293 -10.58 -22.58 15.45
C GLY A 293 -10.71 -24.09 15.74
N ASN A 294 -10.42 -24.52 16.97
CA ASN A 294 -10.59 -25.92 17.39
C ASN A 294 -12.08 -26.33 17.47
N ALA A 295 -12.94 -25.43 17.95
CA ALA A 295 -14.38 -25.66 17.98
C ALA A 295 -14.96 -25.78 16.56
N ILE A 296 -14.54 -24.91 15.64
CA ILE A 296 -14.90 -24.97 14.22
C ILE A 296 -14.41 -26.26 13.57
N GLN A 297 -13.14 -26.65 13.77
CA GLN A 297 -12.62 -27.93 13.26
C GLN A 297 -13.44 -29.13 13.76
N THR A 298 -13.85 -29.10 15.04
CA THR A 298 -14.69 -30.14 15.64
C THR A 298 -16.06 -30.21 14.96
N ALA A 299 -16.73 -29.07 14.76
CA ALA A 299 -18.01 -29.00 14.07
C ALA A 299 -17.90 -29.48 12.61
N LEU A 300 -16.90 -29.01 11.86
CA LEU A 300 -16.63 -29.45 10.49
C LEU A 300 -16.46 -30.97 10.42
N THR A 301 -15.68 -31.55 11.34
CA THR A 301 -15.45 -33.00 11.40
C THR A 301 -16.75 -33.75 11.71
N LYS A 302 -17.54 -33.29 12.68
CA LYS A 302 -18.81 -33.90 13.10
C LYS A 302 -19.80 -34.05 11.94
N TYR A 303 -19.87 -33.08 11.04
CA TYR A 303 -20.82 -33.11 9.90
C TYR A 303 -20.20 -33.60 8.58
N GLY A 304 -18.95 -34.08 8.59
CA GLY A 304 -18.30 -34.66 7.42
C GLY A 304 -17.67 -33.67 6.45
N TYR A 305 -17.30 -32.47 6.93
CA TYR A 305 -16.69 -31.38 6.18
C TYR A 305 -15.25 -31.08 6.63
N SER A 306 -14.52 -32.07 7.15
CA SER A 306 -13.16 -31.90 7.68
C SER A 306 -12.15 -31.36 6.65
N ASN A 307 -12.43 -31.50 5.36
CA ASN A 307 -11.58 -31.11 4.24
C ASN A 307 -11.88 -29.71 3.67
N ILE A 308 -12.96 -29.04 4.10
CA ILE A 308 -13.29 -27.71 3.60
C ILE A 308 -12.49 -26.62 4.32
N GLU A 309 -12.48 -25.41 3.78
CA GLU A 309 -11.80 -24.28 4.41
C GLU A 309 -12.61 -23.70 5.58
N SER A 310 -11.91 -23.21 6.59
CA SER A 310 -12.41 -22.44 7.72
C SER A 310 -11.84 -21.03 7.62
N ILE A 311 -12.70 -20.04 7.41
CA ILE A 311 -12.28 -18.67 7.08
C ILE A 311 -12.77 -17.69 8.14
N CYS A 312 -11.84 -16.97 8.77
CA CYS A 312 -12.17 -15.89 9.69
C CYS A 312 -12.41 -14.59 8.92
N THR A 313 -13.65 -14.34 8.47
CA THR A 313 -13.98 -13.26 7.53
C THR A 313 -14.02 -11.86 8.13
N GLU A 314 -14.03 -11.76 9.46
CA GLU A 314 -13.76 -10.52 10.20
C GLU A 314 -13.05 -10.84 11.50
N TRP A 315 -12.03 -10.05 11.83
CA TRP A 315 -11.46 -10.05 13.17
C TRP A 315 -10.78 -8.73 13.54
N ASN A 316 -10.89 -8.36 14.82
CA ASN A 316 -10.14 -7.28 15.47
C ASN A 316 -10.22 -7.45 17.00
N SER A 317 -9.57 -6.58 17.77
CA SER A 317 -9.66 -6.59 19.24
C SER A 317 -11.05 -6.21 19.76
N SER A 318 -11.83 -5.42 19.01
CA SER A 318 -13.19 -5.02 19.37
C SER A 318 -14.04 -4.70 18.14
N PRO A 319 -15.35 -5.05 18.13
CA PRO A 319 -16.28 -4.68 17.06
C PRO A 319 -17.02 -3.36 17.37
N PHE A 320 -16.79 -2.77 18.54
CA PHE A 320 -17.66 -1.69 19.04
C PHE A 320 -17.27 -0.33 18.49
N GLY A 321 -18.17 0.27 17.71
CA GLY A 321 -18.02 1.62 17.21
C GLY A 321 -18.08 2.65 18.34
N ARG A 322 -16.92 2.97 18.94
CA ARG A 322 -16.76 4.05 19.92
C ARG A 322 -15.47 4.81 19.65
N ALA A 323 -15.45 6.13 19.86
CA ALA A 323 -14.28 6.97 19.58
C ALA A 323 -12.98 6.43 20.23
N ASN A 324 -13.08 5.98 21.49
CA ASN A 324 -11.94 5.38 22.20
C ASN A 324 -11.47 4.07 21.54
N ILE A 325 -12.40 3.22 21.09
CA ILE A 325 -12.04 1.97 20.41
C ILE A 325 -11.37 2.27 19.07
N LEU A 326 -11.93 3.18 18.28
CA LEU A 326 -11.38 3.56 16.98
C LEU A 326 -9.95 4.12 17.11
N SER A 327 -9.62 4.75 18.24
CA SER A 327 -8.25 5.13 18.58
C SER A 327 -7.40 3.94 19.06
N ASN A 328 -7.92 3.13 19.99
CA ASN A 328 -7.22 1.99 20.57
C ASN A 328 -6.73 1.01 19.50
N VAL A 329 -7.55 0.73 18.48
CA VAL A 329 -7.20 -0.23 17.41
C VAL A 329 -6.05 0.23 16.50
N GLN A 330 -5.58 1.47 16.62
CA GLN A 330 -4.43 1.99 15.86
C GLN A 330 -3.13 2.06 16.65
N SER A 331 -3.21 1.83 17.96
CA SER A 331 -2.08 1.95 18.89
C SER A 331 -1.07 0.81 18.77
N ALA A 332 0.10 1.00 19.37
CA ALA A 332 1.10 -0.08 19.52
C ALA A 332 0.58 -1.25 20.36
N THR A 333 -0.40 -1.01 21.25
CA THR A 333 -1.07 -2.08 22.00
C THR A 333 -1.89 -2.96 21.07
N ASN A 334 -2.61 -2.39 20.10
CA ASN A 334 -3.31 -3.19 19.10
C ASN A 334 -2.35 -3.89 18.15
N ALA A 335 -1.23 -3.24 17.79
CA ALA A 335 -0.19 -3.89 16.98
C ALA A 335 0.30 -5.20 17.62
N ALA A 336 0.52 -5.18 18.95
CA ALA A 336 0.88 -6.38 19.70
C ALA A 336 -0.28 -7.40 19.74
N TYR A 337 -1.52 -6.97 19.97
CA TYR A 337 -2.71 -7.83 19.94
C TYR A 337 -2.87 -8.54 18.59
N LEU A 338 -2.91 -7.76 17.50
CA LEU A 338 -3.19 -8.28 16.17
C LEU A 338 -2.07 -9.19 15.67
N THR A 339 -0.81 -8.86 15.97
CA THR A 339 0.33 -9.70 15.59
C THR A 339 0.30 -11.02 16.39
N SER A 340 -0.09 -10.97 17.66
CA SER A 340 -0.29 -12.18 18.47
C SER A 340 -1.41 -13.05 17.89
N ALA A 341 -2.55 -12.46 17.50
CA ALA A 341 -3.65 -13.18 16.88
C ALA A 341 -3.23 -13.86 15.57
N LEU A 342 -2.49 -13.17 14.70
CA LEU A 342 -1.95 -13.73 13.46
C LEU A 342 -0.98 -14.90 13.70
N ILE A 343 -0.13 -14.82 14.74
CA ILE A 343 0.72 -15.93 15.17
C ILE A 343 -0.15 -17.11 15.65
N PHE A 344 -1.13 -16.86 16.53
CA PHE A 344 -2.00 -17.92 17.07
C PHE A 344 -2.87 -18.58 16.01
N MET A 345 -3.30 -17.84 14.98
CA MET A 345 -4.01 -18.39 13.84
C MET A 345 -3.17 -19.45 13.11
N GLN A 346 -1.83 -19.45 13.22
CA GLN A 346 -1.00 -20.52 12.67
C GLN A 346 -1.22 -21.87 13.38
N TYR A 347 -1.77 -21.90 14.60
CA TYR A 347 -1.87 -23.10 15.44
C TYR A 347 -3.29 -23.67 15.53
N CYS A 348 -4.24 -23.18 14.73
CA CYS A 348 -5.61 -23.67 14.71
C CYS A 348 -6.19 -23.76 13.29
N LYS A 349 -7.42 -24.26 13.15
CA LYS A 349 -8.14 -24.34 11.86
C LYS A 349 -8.70 -22.98 11.44
N THR A 350 -7.79 -22.11 11.02
CA THR A 350 -8.06 -20.86 10.31
C THR A 350 -7.23 -20.88 9.04
N ASP A 351 -7.84 -21.19 7.90
CA ASP A 351 -7.14 -21.34 6.62
C ASP A 351 -6.88 -19.99 5.95
N LYS A 352 -7.81 -19.05 6.12
CA LYS A 352 -7.68 -17.64 5.71
C LYS A 352 -8.29 -16.73 6.79
N ALA A 353 -7.85 -15.48 6.86
CA ALA A 353 -8.43 -14.49 7.75
C ALA A 353 -8.43 -13.10 7.11
N TYR A 354 -9.40 -12.27 7.51
CA TYR A 354 -9.59 -10.92 6.99
C TYR A 354 -9.70 -9.93 8.14
N TYR A 355 -8.63 -9.17 8.38
CA TYR A 355 -8.60 -8.15 9.44
C TYR A 355 -9.65 -7.08 9.16
N TYR A 356 -10.39 -6.68 10.20
CA TYR A 356 -11.42 -5.64 10.13
C TYR A 356 -10.91 -4.33 10.76
N ARG A 357 -10.38 -3.36 10.00
CA ARG A 357 -10.30 -3.35 8.54
C ARG A 357 -9.01 -2.71 8.01
N GLY A 358 -8.65 -3.06 6.78
CA GLY A 358 -7.37 -2.72 6.17
C GLY A 358 -7.28 -1.30 5.59
N ASP A 359 -8.40 -0.60 5.42
CA ASP A 359 -8.43 0.74 4.82
C ASP A 359 -8.43 1.88 5.87
N ALA A 360 -8.83 3.08 5.47
CA ALA A 360 -8.90 4.27 6.34
C ALA A 360 -10.29 4.48 6.99
N SER A 361 -11.22 3.53 6.87
CA SER A 361 -12.54 3.68 7.47
C SER A 361 -12.51 3.48 8.99
N SER A 362 -13.69 3.44 9.63
CA SER A 362 -13.80 3.08 11.04
C SER A 362 -13.07 1.75 11.31
N PHE A 363 -12.23 1.70 12.34
CA PHE A 363 -11.33 0.59 12.68
C PHE A 363 -10.16 0.36 11.72
N GLY A 364 -9.97 1.27 10.77
CA GLY A 364 -8.96 1.20 9.73
C GLY A 364 -7.52 1.23 10.24
N LEU A 365 -6.62 0.70 9.41
CA LEU A 365 -5.17 0.72 9.61
C LEU A 365 -4.54 2.10 9.31
N PHE A 366 -5.30 3.06 8.78
CA PHE A 366 -4.81 4.37 8.35
C PHE A 366 -5.62 5.53 8.96
N ASN A 367 -4.94 6.66 9.22
CA ASN A 367 -5.53 7.84 9.88
C ASN A 367 -4.98 9.16 9.32
N ASP A 368 -5.60 10.30 9.69
CA ASP A 368 -5.27 11.65 9.19
C ASP A 368 -4.48 12.51 10.22
N GLN A 369 -3.77 11.87 11.14
CA GLN A 369 -3.07 12.59 12.21
C GLN A 369 -1.70 13.13 11.75
N PRO A 370 -1.24 14.28 12.28
CA PRO A 370 0.17 14.68 12.17
C PRO A 370 1.11 13.60 12.69
N ASN A 371 2.32 13.54 12.13
CA ASN A 371 3.32 12.56 12.50
C ASN A 371 3.82 12.81 13.93
N PRO A 372 3.86 11.79 14.81
CA PRO A 372 4.35 11.93 16.17
C PRO A 372 5.79 12.45 16.27
N SER A 373 6.65 12.09 15.30
CA SER A 373 8.07 12.45 15.30
C SER A 373 8.36 13.81 14.66
N ASP A 374 7.48 14.30 13.78
CA ASP A 374 7.52 15.65 13.22
C ASP A 374 6.10 16.11 12.86
N ALA A 375 5.52 17.00 13.67
CA ALA A 375 4.16 17.48 13.48
C ALA A 375 3.93 18.26 12.16
N LYS A 376 4.98 18.61 11.42
CA LYS A 376 4.88 19.20 10.06
C LYS A 376 4.55 18.15 9.00
N LEU A 377 4.77 16.88 9.31
CA LEU A 377 4.45 15.74 8.46
C LEU A 377 3.15 15.08 8.96
N LYS A 378 2.58 14.18 8.17
CA LYS A 378 1.39 13.39 8.51
C LYS A 378 1.84 11.96 8.68
N ASN A 379 1.03 11.21 9.39
CA ASN A 379 1.12 9.77 9.37
C ASN A 379 0.94 9.28 7.93
N PHE A 380 1.85 8.41 7.53
CA PHE A 380 1.67 7.53 6.39
C PHE A 380 0.86 6.29 6.80
N CYS A 381 1.00 5.83 8.05
CA CYS A 381 0.35 4.63 8.58
C CYS A 381 0.16 4.69 10.10
N THR A 382 -0.42 3.66 10.70
CA THR A 382 -0.58 3.51 12.17
C THR A 382 0.39 2.47 12.74
N CYS A 383 0.53 2.41 14.08
CA CYS A 383 1.30 1.33 14.70
C CYS A 383 0.70 -0.05 14.36
N ALA A 384 -0.63 -0.15 14.31
CA ALA A 384 -1.32 -1.38 13.90
C ALA A 384 -0.95 -1.80 12.46
N ALA A 385 -0.87 -0.84 11.52
CA ALA A 385 -0.44 -1.10 10.15
C ALA A 385 1.00 -1.64 10.09
N GLN A 386 1.91 -1.04 10.86
CA GLN A 386 3.29 -1.52 10.96
C GLN A 386 3.34 -2.95 11.55
N GLY A 387 2.56 -3.25 12.58
CA GLY A 387 2.49 -4.60 13.16
C GLY A 387 2.01 -5.64 12.14
N PHE A 388 0.96 -5.31 11.39
CA PHE A 388 0.43 -6.15 10.31
C PHE A 388 1.48 -6.38 9.22
N TYR A 389 2.16 -5.31 8.77
CA TYR A 389 3.26 -5.39 7.80
C TYR A 389 4.41 -6.29 8.28
N LEU A 390 4.84 -6.14 9.54
CA LEU A 390 5.92 -6.96 10.10
C LEU A 390 5.54 -8.45 10.15
N PHE A 391 4.27 -8.80 10.40
CA PHE A 391 3.81 -10.18 10.29
C PHE A 391 3.91 -10.68 8.85
N ASN A 392 3.44 -9.91 7.86
CA ASN A 392 3.49 -10.32 6.45
C ASN A 392 4.94 -10.49 5.93
N LYS A 393 5.92 -9.80 6.52
CA LYS A 393 7.35 -10.06 6.25
C LYS A 393 7.81 -11.47 6.62
N MET A 394 7.11 -12.19 7.50
CA MET A 394 7.38 -13.60 7.77
C MET A 394 7.16 -14.49 6.54
N LEU A 395 6.33 -14.07 5.57
CA LEU A 395 6.08 -14.82 4.34
C LEU A 395 7.33 -14.95 3.44
N GLU A 396 8.34 -14.09 3.62
CA GLU A 396 9.66 -14.22 2.97
C GLU A 396 10.45 -15.46 3.44
N THR A 397 10.05 -16.03 4.58
CA THR A 397 10.64 -17.21 5.21
C THR A 397 9.54 -18.20 5.56
N PRO A 398 8.97 -18.94 4.59
CA PRO A 398 7.69 -19.63 4.79
C PRO A 398 7.74 -20.86 5.71
N ASN A 399 8.92 -21.40 6.02
CA ASN A 399 9.04 -22.68 6.74
C ASN A 399 9.21 -22.44 8.25
N ILE A 400 8.15 -22.67 9.03
CA ILE A 400 8.10 -22.48 10.47
C ILE A 400 9.05 -23.47 11.17
N LEU A 401 9.97 -22.94 11.96
CA LEU A 401 10.92 -23.72 12.76
C LEU A 401 10.29 -24.18 14.08
N SER A 402 10.74 -25.32 14.59
CA SER A 402 10.41 -25.78 15.94
C SER A 402 11.01 -24.82 16.97
N HIS A 403 10.19 -24.37 17.92
CA HIS A 403 10.62 -23.52 19.02
C HIS A 403 9.77 -23.76 20.27
N ASP A 404 10.25 -23.30 21.42
CA ASP A 404 9.52 -23.39 22.67
C ASP A 404 8.15 -22.70 22.57
N ASN A 405 7.09 -23.33 23.09
CA ASN A 405 5.75 -22.76 23.13
C ASN A 405 5.61 -21.82 24.34
N GLN A 406 5.31 -20.55 24.06
CA GLN A 406 5.26 -19.47 25.05
C GLN A 406 3.84 -18.96 25.33
N PHE A 407 2.82 -19.72 24.96
CA PHE A 407 1.42 -19.27 25.02
C PHE A 407 0.91 -19.04 26.45
N ASN A 408 1.60 -19.57 27.47
CA ASN A 408 1.34 -19.28 28.88
C ASN A 408 1.98 -17.95 29.36
N THR A 409 2.59 -17.18 28.46
CA THR A 409 3.14 -15.85 28.71
C THR A 409 2.37 -14.77 27.94
N GLY A 410 2.69 -13.49 28.16
CA GLY A 410 2.22 -12.39 27.31
C GLY A 410 2.95 -12.26 25.97
N LEU A 411 3.91 -13.15 25.68
CA LEU A 411 4.79 -13.07 24.53
C LEU A 411 4.43 -14.15 23.49
N ALA A 412 3.87 -13.71 22.36
CA ALA A 412 3.70 -14.56 21.19
C ALA A 412 4.97 -14.48 20.32
N THR A 413 5.55 -15.63 19.97
CA THR A 413 6.72 -15.70 19.08
C THR A 413 6.50 -16.71 17.97
N MET A 414 7.12 -16.46 16.82
CA MET A 414 7.20 -17.40 15.71
C MET A 414 8.52 -17.21 14.98
N ALA A 415 9.18 -18.31 14.64
CA ALA A 415 10.43 -18.30 13.87
C ALA A 415 10.26 -19.14 12.61
N ALA A 416 10.78 -18.65 11.49
CA ALA A 416 10.67 -19.34 10.22
C ALA A 416 11.89 -19.05 9.33
N GLN A 417 12.20 -19.97 8.42
CA GLN A 417 13.32 -19.87 7.48
C GLN A 417 12.85 -19.91 6.02
N ASN A 418 13.65 -19.34 5.13
CA ASN A 418 13.44 -19.50 3.69
C ASN A 418 13.86 -20.89 3.21
N ASP A 419 13.50 -21.24 1.99
CA ASP A 419 13.79 -22.57 1.40
C ASP A 419 15.29 -22.83 1.30
N ALA A 420 16.10 -21.80 1.04
CA ALA A 420 17.56 -21.90 1.01
C ALA A 420 18.20 -22.07 2.41
N GLY A 421 17.44 -21.88 3.48
CA GLY A 421 17.90 -22.01 4.87
C GLY A 421 18.94 -20.96 5.30
N ASN A 422 19.23 -19.95 4.48
CA ASN A 422 20.20 -18.89 4.76
C ASN A 422 19.56 -17.60 5.32
N LYS A 423 18.23 -17.52 5.39
CA LYS A 423 17.50 -16.40 6.00
C LYS A 423 16.49 -16.92 7.01
N ILE A 424 16.50 -16.33 8.20
CA ILE A 424 15.57 -16.65 9.29
C ILE A 424 14.89 -15.35 9.71
N ASN A 425 13.56 -15.33 9.73
CA ASN A 425 12.82 -14.28 10.40
C ASN A 425 12.26 -14.82 11.73
N ILE A 426 12.33 -14.00 12.77
CA ILE A 426 11.71 -14.25 14.06
C ILE A 426 10.82 -13.05 14.36
N ILE A 427 9.54 -13.27 14.66
CA ILE A 427 8.64 -12.21 15.11
C ILE A 427 8.27 -12.44 16.57
N ALA A 428 8.23 -11.36 17.35
CA ALA A 428 7.87 -11.34 18.76
C ALA A 428 6.85 -10.23 19.03
N ALA A 429 5.68 -10.59 19.53
CA ALA A 429 4.63 -9.66 19.94
C ALA A 429 4.38 -9.82 21.43
N ASN A 430 4.55 -8.74 22.19
CA ASN A 430 4.39 -8.74 23.64
C ASN A 430 3.10 -7.99 24.00
N TYR A 431 2.05 -8.73 24.28
CA TYR A 431 0.73 -8.23 24.57
C TYR A 431 0.28 -8.65 25.98
N GLN A 432 -0.16 -7.67 26.76
CA GLN A 432 -0.79 -7.90 28.06
C GLN A 432 -2.29 -7.75 27.93
N ILE A 433 -3.04 -8.75 28.39
CA ILE A 433 -4.51 -8.70 28.39
C ILE A 433 -4.99 -7.48 29.16
N ASP A 434 -5.82 -6.69 28.50
CA ASP A 434 -6.44 -5.50 29.05
C ASP A 434 -7.89 -5.41 28.56
N THR A 435 -8.85 -5.71 29.43
CA THR A 435 -10.28 -5.65 29.07
C THR A 435 -10.77 -4.21 28.88
N SER A 436 -10.10 -3.22 29.49
CA SER A 436 -10.48 -1.81 29.32
C SER A 436 -10.16 -1.30 27.91
N PHE A 437 -9.11 -1.86 27.29
CA PHE A 437 -8.71 -1.58 25.93
C PHE A 437 -9.78 -1.99 24.90
N VAL A 438 -10.40 -3.17 25.07
CA VAL A 438 -11.42 -3.70 24.14
C VAL A 438 -12.85 -3.26 24.46
N SER A 439 -13.14 -2.83 25.70
CA SER A 439 -14.44 -2.29 26.10
C SER A 439 -14.63 -0.82 25.68
N GLY A 440 -13.52 -0.10 25.50
CA GLY A 440 -13.51 1.31 25.10
C GLY A 440 -13.80 2.27 26.25
N SER A 441 -13.60 1.82 27.49
CA SER A 441 -13.77 2.66 28.68
C SER A 441 -12.84 3.88 28.67
N SER A 442 -11.65 3.76 28.06
CA SER A 442 -10.73 4.86 27.80
C SER A 442 -9.83 4.54 26.60
N ALA A 443 -9.21 5.57 26.03
CA ALA A 443 -8.09 5.44 25.09
C ALA A 443 -6.84 6.09 25.69
N LYS A 444 -5.70 5.41 25.57
CA LYS A 444 -4.40 5.96 26.01
C LYS A 444 -3.95 7.11 25.11
N PHE A 445 -4.27 7.02 23.83
CA PHE A 445 -3.95 8.00 22.80
C PHE A 445 -5.19 8.22 21.94
N ASN A 446 -5.45 9.48 21.59
CA ASN A 446 -6.52 9.85 20.68
C ASN A 446 -5.91 10.09 19.30
N TYR A 447 -6.32 9.28 18.31
CA TYR A 447 -5.85 9.44 16.94
C TYR A 447 -6.89 10.19 16.12
N LYS A 448 -6.43 11.09 15.25
CA LYS A 448 -7.31 11.78 14.31
C LYS A 448 -7.63 10.86 13.13
N GLN A 449 -8.87 10.40 13.07
CA GLN A 449 -9.34 9.48 12.03
C GLN A 449 -9.80 10.20 10.75
N HIS A 450 -9.79 9.47 9.64
CA HIS A 450 -10.58 9.86 8.47
C HIS A 450 -12.07 9.74 8.78
N TYR A 451 -12.85 10.59 8.13
CA TYR A 451 -14.30 10.60 8.22
C TYR A 451 -14.90 11.07 6.88
N LEU A 452 -16.19 10.78 6.69
CA LEU A 452 -16.91 11.16 5.50
C LEU A 452 -16.97 12.69 5.34
N ASP A 453 -16.43 13.20 4.24
CA ASP A 453 -16.57 14.61 3.86
C ASP A 453 -17.96 14.85 3.23
N THR A 454 -18.74 15.71 3.89
CA THR A 454 -20.11 16.04 3.48
C THR A 454 -20.25 17.49 2.99
N ASN A 455 -19.15 18.13 2.57
CA ASN A 455 -19.19 19.47 2.02
C ASN A 455 -19.94 19.55 0.68
N ARG A 456 -19.98 18.43 -0.06
CA ARG A 456 -20.77 18.25 -1.28
C ARG A 456 -21.88 17.23 -1.05
N THR A 457 -23.07 17.47 -1.60
CA THR A 457 -24.13 16.46 -1.70
C THR A 457 -23.78 15.44 -2.79
N VAL A 458 -24.47 14.29 -2.82
CA VAL A 458 -24.24 13.26 -3.85
C VAL A 458 -24.49 13.80 -5.26
N ASN A 459 -25.51 14.64 -5.43
CA ASN A 459 -25.81 15.27 -6.73
C ASN A 459 -24.73 16.27 -7.20
N GLN A 460 -23.95 16.82 -6.27
CA GLN A 460 -22.81 17.70 -6.56
C GLN A 460 -21.52 16.93 -6.90
N LEU A 461 -21.54 15.59 -6.84
CA LEU A 461 -20.42 14.73 -7.24
C LEU A 461 -20.48 14.38 -8.74
N ASN A 462 -20.85 15.36 -9.56
CA ASN A 462 -21.06 15.21 -11.00
C ASN A 462 -19.89 15.76 -11.86
N ASP A 463 -18.79 16.13 -11.21
CA ASP A 463 -17.55 16.41 -11.91
C ASP A 463 -16.89 15.11 -12.43
N SER A 464 -16.13 15.20 -13.52
CA SER A 464 -15.53 14.04 -14.17
C SER A 464 -14.65 13.21 -13.25
N TRP A 465 -14.00 13.82 -12.25
CA TRP A 465 -13.17 13.07 -11.31
C TRP A 465 -14.04 12.25 -10.36
N SER A 466 -15.00 12.87 -9.68
CA SER A 466 -15.89 12.18 -8.73
C SER A 466 -16.71 11.07 -9.40
N ILE A 467 -17.18 11.30 -10.63
CA ILE A 467 -17.91 10.31 -11.43
C ILE A 467 -17.06 9.07 -11.70
N ASN A 468 -15.80 9.25 -12.13
CA ASN A 468 -14.91 8.15 -12.44
C ASN A 468 -14.46 7.41 -11.17
N GLU A 469 -14.09 8.18 -10.14
CA GLU A 469 -13.51 7.64 -8.92
C GLU A 469 -14.53 6.82 -8.10
N TRP A 470 -15.72 7.36 -7.89
CA TRP A 470 -16.67 6.78 -6.94
C TRP A 470 -17.86 6.06 -7.59
N PHE A 471 -18.18 6.40 -8.83
CA PHE A 471 -19.35 5.87 -9.56
C PHE A 471 -18.98 5.09 -10.83
N GLY A 472 -17.69 4.85 -11.08
CA GLY A 472 -17.23 4.05 -12.22
C GLY A 472 -17.62 4.61 -13.58
N GLY A 473 -17.76 5.94 -13.70
CA GLY A 473 -18.13 6.62 -14.93
C GLY A 473 -19.63 6.94 -15.08
N VAL A 474 -20.47 6.57 -14.10
CA VAL A 474 -21.90 6.87 -14.13
C VAL A 474 -22.19 8.16 -13.37
N ASP A 475 -22.87 9.12 -14.02
CA ASP A 475 -23.31 10.34 -13.33
C ASP A 475 -24.35 9.97 -12.25
N PRO A 476 -24.09 10.26 -10.95
CA PRO A 476 -25.00 9.93 -9.87
C PRO A 476 -26.37 10.60 -9.99
N ASN A 477 -26.53 11.67 -10.77
CA ASN A 477 -27.82 12.32 -11.01
C ASN A 477 -28.73 11.50 -11.93
N THR A 478 -28.18 10.56 -12.69
CA THR A 478 -28.94 9.70 -13.62
C THR A 478 -29.41 8.40 -12.97
N VAL A 479 -28.90 8.08 -11.78
CA VAL A 479 -29.20 6.83 -11.08
C VAL A 479 -30.44 7.00 -10.19
N THR A 480 -31.49 6.25 -10.52
CA THR A 480 -32.71 6.13 -9.71
C THR A 480 -32.77 4.76 -9.03
N PHE A 481 -33.45 4.68 -7.88
CA PHE A 481 -33.58 3.44 -7.13
C PHE A 481 -34.93 3.34 -6.41
N ASN A 482 -35.38 2.11 -6.18
CA ASN A 482 -36.54 1.77 -5.35
C ASN A 482 -36.27 0.45 -4.59
N ASN A 483 -35.37 0.52 -3.62
CA ASN A 483 -35.07 -0.58 -2.70
C ASN A 483 -35.61 -0.34 -1.28
N ALA A 484 -36.61 0.53 -1.13
CA ALA A 484 -37.26 0.72 0.16
C ALA A 484 -37.83 -0.61 0.66
N VAL A 485 -37.64 -0.93 1.93
CA VAL A 485 -38.15 -2.13 2.60
C VAL A 485 -39.02 -1.75 3.78
N THR A 486 -39.98 -2.60 4.14
CA THR A 486 -40.80 -2.40 5.34
C THR A 486 -39.95 -2.69 6.58
N GLN A 487 -39.55 -1.64 7.30
CA GLN A 487 -38.83 -1.77 8.56
C GLN A 487 -39.73 -2.41 9.62
N ARG A 488 -39.31 -3.56 10.14
CA ARG A 488 -39.95 -4.26 11.25
C ARG A 488 -39.08 -4.14 12.48
N THR A 489 -39.70 -4.14 13.67
CA THR A 489 -38.98 -4.24 14.93
C THR A 489 -38.03 -5.44 14.90
N VAL A 490 -36.81 -5.25 15.42
CA VAL A 490 -35.81 -6.31 15.53
C VAL A 490 -36.34 -7.40 16.46
N VAL A 491 -36.38 -8.64 15.99
CA VAL A 491 -36.81 -9.79 16.77
C VAL A 491 -35.76 -10.18 17.83
N PRO A 492 -36.13 -10.86 18.93
CA PRO A 492 -35.18 -11.27 19.94
C PRO A 492 -34.08 -12.20 19.40
N GLN A 493 -32.86 -12.01 19.89
CA GLN A 493 -31.71 -12.82 19.56
C GLN A 493 -31.87 -14.26 20.05
N LEU A 494 -31.31 -15.21 19.31
CA LEU A 494 -31.20 -16.59 19.78
C LEU A 494 -30.17 -16.70 20.91
N PRO A 495 -30.36 -17.61 21.87
CA PRO A 495 -29.38 -17.84 22.92
C PRO A 495 -28.02 -18.26 22.35
N VAL A 496 -26.96 -17.72 22.93
CA VAL A 496 -25.57 -18.13 22.69
C VAL A 496 -25.14 -18.98 23.88
N SER A 497 -24.76 -20.24 23.63
CA SER A 497 -24.36 -21.19 24.69
C SER A 497 -22.85 -21.27 24.88
N GLY A 498 -22.07 -20.90 23.87
CA GLY A 498 -20.62 -20.84 23.95
C GLY A 498 -20.11 -19.68 24.81
N TYR A 499 -18.94 -19.86 25.42
CA TYR A 499 -18.26 -18.82 26.19
C TYR A 499 -16.75 -18.89 25.99
N LEU A 500 -16.10 -17.72 26.00
CA LEU A 500 -14.65 -17.59 25.99
C LEU A 500 -14.16 -17.18 27.38
N ARG A 501 -12.93 -17.58 27.70
CA ARG A 501 -12.22 -17.14 28.90
C ARG A 501 -10.80 -16.75 28.54
N ALA A 502 -10.32 -15.66 29.12
CA ALA A 502 -8.91 -15.30 29.07
C ALA A 502 -8.06 -16.42 29.71
N LYS A 503 -6.97 -16.79 29.05
CA LYS A 503 -6.01 -17.75 29.59
C LYS A 503 -5.14 -17.08 30.65
N ALA A 504 -4.84 -17.81 31.74
CA ALA A 504 -3.91 -17.35 32.77
C ALA A 504 -2.49 -17.24 32.20
N ARG A 505 -1.76 -16.16 32.54
CA ARG A 505 -0.42 -15.86 32.01
C ARG A 505 0.56 -15.38 33.06
N THR A 506 1.83 -15.74 32.87
CA THR A 506 2.95 -15.30 33.70
C THR A 506 3.71 -14.15 33.04
N TYR A 507 3.23 -12.92 33.23
CA TYR A 507 3.82 -11.71 32.61
C TYR A 507 5.18 -11.31 33.18
N THR A 508 5.52 -11.74 34.40
CA THR A 508 6.81 -11.42 35.05
C THR A 508 8.01 -11.90 34.22
N GLN A 509 7.82 -12.96 33.44
CA GLN A 509 8.82 -13.49 32.52
C GLN A 509 8.93 -12.63 31.25
N SER A 510 7.82 -12.38 30.55
CA SER A 510 7.82 -11.65 29.28
C SER A 510 8.11 -10.14 29.41
N ASN A 511 7.90 -9.54 30.58
CA ASN A 511 8.04 -8.09 30.76
C ASN A 511 9.50 -7.61 30.85
N THR A 512 10.46 -8.51 30.99
CA THR A 512 11.89 -8.17 31.09
C THR A 512 12.59 -8.07 29.73
N GLY A 513 11.89 -8.39 28.64
CA GLY A 513 12.43 -8.54 27.29
C GLY A 513 12.51 -10.00 26.85
N VAL A 514 13.05 -10.23 25.65
CA VAL A 514 13.15 -11.55 25.03
C VAL A 514 14.59 -11.90 24.69
N GLY A 515 14.93 -13.18 24.77
CA GLY A 515 16.13 -13.76 24.22
C GLY A 515 15.80 -14.94 23.31
N PHE A 516 16.58 -15.11 22.26
CA PHE A 516 16.47 -16.25 21.35
C PHE A 516 17.77 -17.03 21.33
N GLN A 517 17.67 -18.36 21.35
CA GLN A 517 18.79 -19.24 21.08
C GLN A 517 18.47 -20.08 19.84
N VAL A 518 19.04 -19.70 18.70
CA VAL A 518 18.92 -20.43 17.43
C VAL A 518 20.01 -21.50 17.39
N ASN A 519 19.60 -22.75 17.58
CA ASN A 519 20.48 -23.90 17.64
C ASN A 519 20.62 -24.58 16.27
N ASN A 520 21.67 -25.40 16.14
CA ASN A 520 21.93 -26.26 14.98
C ASN A 520 22.14 -25.47 13.67
N ILE A 521 22.76 -24.30 13.76
CA ILE A 521 23.25 -23.59 12.57
C ILE A 521 24.45 -24.37 12.02
N SER A 522 24.38 -24.76 10.75
CA SER A 522 25.45 -25.49 10.07
C SER A 522 26.80 -24.78 10.20
N SER A 523 27.88 -25.55 10.39
CA SER A 523 29.25 -25.04 10.42
C SER A 523 29.70 -24.37 9.11
N GLY A 524 28.95 -24.56 8.03
CA GLY A 524 29.15 -23.84 6.77
C GLY A 524 28.84 -22.34 6.86
N TYR A 525 28.08 -21.89 7.86
CA TYR A 525 27.84 -20.47 8.14
C TYR A 525 28.80 -19.96 9.22
N THR A 526 29.62 -18.96 8.89
CA THR A 526 30.66 -18.43 9.77
C THR A 526 30.34 -17.07 10.34
N SER A 527 29.38 -16.35 9.76
CA SER A 527 28.88 -15.08 10.30
C SER A 527 27.41 -14.88 9.98
N PHE A 528 26.83 -13.78 10.47
CA PHE A 528 25.44 -13.42 10.22
C PHE A 528 25.28 -11.90 10.18
N LYS A 529 24.23 -11.44 9.53
CA LYS A 529 23.71 -10.08 9.64
C LYS A 529 22.36 -10.12 10.36
N LEU A 530 22.22 -9.32 11.41
CA LEU A 530 20.96 -9.12 12.11
C LEU A 530 20.41 -7.73 11.78
N THR A 531 19.18 -7.68 11.32
CA THR A 531 18.38 -6.46 11.24
C THR A 531 17.13 -6.62 12.06
N ALA A 532 16.78 -5.64 12.89
CA ALA A 532 15.58 -5.71 13.70
C ALA A 532 14.76 -4.43 13.64
N TYR A 533 13.44 -4.57 13.49
CA TYR A 533 12.49 -3.46 13.44
C TYR A 533 11.48 -3.58 14.58
N ARG A 534 11.18 -2.46 15.24
CA ARG A 534 10.28 -2.43 16.40
C ARG A 534 9.16 -1.42 16.23
N VAL A 535 7.93 -1.91 16.40
CA VAL A 535 6.74 -1.09 16.59
C VAL A 535 6.62 -0.74 18.07
N ILE A 536 6.60 0.55 18.34
CA ILE A 536 6.33 1.13 19.66
C ILE A 536 5.69 2.49 19.48
N GLU A 537 4.85 2.87 20.43
CA GLU A 537 4.11 4.12 20.40
C GLU A 537 5.02 5.36 20.29
N GLY A 538 4.53 6.40 19.60
CA GLY A 538 5.25 7.68 19.48
C GLY A 538 6.47 7.66 18.56
N THR A 539 6.66 6.61 17.77
CA THR A 539 7.75 6.53 16.78
C THR A 539 7.32 6.98 15.38
N ARG A 540 8.25 6.87 14.42
CA ARG A 540 8.10 7.24 13.01
C ARG A 540 6.93 6.49 12.38
N LEU A 541 5.90 7.23 11.97
CA LEU A 541 4.73 6.72 11.25
C LEU A 541 4.65 7.23 9.80
N ASP A 542 5.72 7.85 9.27
CA ASP A 542 5.87 8.36 7.89
C ASP A 542 6.16 7.27 6.86
N ARG A 543 6.27 6.01 7.29
CA ARG A 543 6.55 4.83 6.44
C ARG A 543 6.05 3.54 7.10
N MET A 544 5.80 2.52 6.28
CA MET A 544 5.34 1.20 6.75
C MET A 544 6.42 0.44 7.55
N THR A 545 7.69 0.64 7.22
CA THR A 545 8.80 0.02 7.95
C THR A 545 9.03 0.74 9.28
N ALA A 546 8.87 0.02 10.38
CA ALA A 546 9.06 0.53 11.73
C ALA A 546 10.53 0.94 12.00
N SER A 547 10.78 1.59 13.13
CA SER A 547 12.14 2.01 13.50
C SER A 547 13.08 0.82 13.66
N GLU A 548 14.27 0.93 13.07
CA GLU A 548 15.33 -0.07 13.23
C GLU A 548 15.94 0.03 14.64
N VAL A 549 16.13 -1.12 15.30
CA VAL A 549 16.67 -1.24 16.66
C VAL A 549 17.84 -2.22 16.75
N SER A 550 18.42 -2.63 15.62
CA SER A 550 19.52 -3.61 15.51
C SER A 550 20.68 -3.30 16.47
N ALA A 551 21.08 -2.03 16.56
CA ALA A 551 22.20 -1.58 17.41
C ALA A 551 21.96 -1.75 18.92
N SER A 552 20.70 -1.91 19.34
CA SER A 552 20.34 -2.12 20.75
C SER A 552 20.29 -3.60 21.15
N ILE A 553 20.47 -4.51 20.20
CA ILE A 553 20.33 -5.95 20.41
C ILE A 553 21.70 -6.58 20.62
N GLN A 554 21.84 -7.30 21.72
CA GLN A 554 23.06 -8.04 22.03
C GLN A 554 23.02 -9.40 21.34
N THR A 555 24.12 -9.77 20.68
CA THR A 555 24.22 -11.05 19.98
C THR A 555 25.54 -11.75 20.29
N SER A 556 25.53 -13.08 20.18
CA SER A 556 26.76 -13.88 20.17
C SER A 556 26.54 -15.11 19.29
N PHE A 557 27.56 -15.49 18.51
CA PHE A 557 27.51 -16.66 17.64
C PHE A 557 28.73 -17.53 17.87
N ALA A 558 28.52 -18.74 18.39
CA ALA A 558 29.58 -19.70 18.67
C ALA A 558 29.04 -21.12 18.64
N GLY A 559 29.83 -22.07 18.12
CA GLY A 559 29.49 -23.50 18.14
C GLY A 559 28.16 -23.85 17.45
N GLY A 560 27.80 -23.15 16.38
CA GLY A 560 26.52 -23.36 15.68
C GLY A 560 25.29 -22.85 16.42
N VAL A 561 25.48 -21.99 17.44
CA VAL A 561 24.41 -21.40 18.23
C VAL A 561 24.47 -19.87 18.15
N LEU A 562 23.41 -19.25 17.65
CA LEU A 562 23.21 -17.80 17.67
C LEU A 562 22.32 -17.42 18.84
N LYS A 563 22.85 -16.62 19.77
CA LYS A 563 22.09 -16.03 20.88
C LYS A 563 21.78 -14.57 20.56
N ILE A 564 20.53 -14.18 20.81
CA ILE A 564 20.02 -12.82 20.66
C ILE A 564 19.41 -12.43 22.00
N THR A 565 19.70 -11.23 22.51
CA THR A 565 19.13 -10.69 23.74
C THR A 565 18.62 -9.28 23.51
N ASP A 566 17.35 -9.07 23.79
CA ASP A 566 16.64 -7.82 23.55
C ASP A 566 15.76 -7.43 24.73
N THR A 567 16.24 -6.45 25.50
CA THR A 567 15.57 -5.93 26.69
C THR A 567 14.46 -4.92 26.36
N GLY A 568 14.33 -4.50 25.10
CA GLY A 568 13.34 -3.53 24.65
C GLY A 568 12.04 -4.14 24.15
N ALA A 569 11.97 -5.47 24.01
CA ALA A 569 10.76 -6.22 23.64
C ALA A 569 9.76 -6.32 24.83
N LYS A 570 9.27 -5.16 25.28
CA LYS A 570 8.39 -4.98 26.45
C LYS A 570 6.90 -5.00 26.04
N PRO A 571 5.94 -5.00 26.99
CA PRO A 571 4.51 -4.95 26.67
C PRO A 571 4.16 -3.80 25.71
N SER A 572 3.20 -4.05 24.81
CA SER A 572 2.81 -3.15 23.72
C SER A 572 3.91 -2.91 22.68
N THR A 573 4.69 -3.95 22.38
CA THR A 573 5.67 -3.92 21.27
C THR A 573 5.52 -5.12 20.34
N VAL A 574 5.91 -4.90 19.09
CA VAL A 574 6.15 -5.94 18.09
C VAL A 574 7.57 -5.76 17.57
N THR A 575 8.35 -6.83 17.55
CA THR A 575 9.72 -6.80 16.98
C THR A 575 9.88 -7.92 15.96
N LEU A 576 10.35 -7.56 14.77
CA LEU A 576 10.79 -8.50 13.74
C LEU A 576 12.32 -8.52 13.73
N TYR A 577 12.91 -9.71 13.81
CA TYR A 577 14.34 -9.97 13.68
C TYR A 577 14.58 -10.73 12.38
N THR A 578 15.34 -10.15 11.47
CA THR A 578 15.79 -10.79 10.22
C THR A 578 17.26 -11.14 10.35
N ILE A 579 17.56 -12.43 10.22
CA ILE A 579 18.90 -13.00 10.32
C ILE A 579 19.28 -13.55 8.96
N GLU A 580 20.33 -13.00 8.36
CA GLU A 580 20.94 -13.52 7.13
C GLU A 580 22.24 -14.24 7.52
N LEU A 581 22.33 -15.54 7.24
CA LEU A 581 23.48 -16.39 7.54
C LEU A 581 24.47 -16.34 6.37
N ILE A 582 25.75 -16.14 6.69
CA ILE A 582 26.83 -15.90 5.72
C ILE A 582 27.84 -17.05 5.84
N GLY A 583 28.12 -17.73 4.73
CA GLY A 583 29.06 -18.85 4.67
C GLY A 583 30.49 -18.47 4.25
N ASN A 584 31.38 -19.47 4.25
CA ASN A 584 32.80 -19.29 3.88
C ASN A 584 33.04 -18.98 2.39
N ASP A 585 32.09 -19.31 1.52
CA ASP A 585 32.16 -18.96 0.10
C ASP A 585 31.64 -17.52 -0.07
N GLY A 586 32.46 -16.58 0.36
CA GLY A 586 32.23 -15.14 0.26
C GLY A 586 32.28 -14.62 -1.18
N ASN A 587 31.52 -15.20 -2.10
CA ASN A 587 31.19 -14.61 -3.39
C ASN A 587 29.93 -15.24 -4.02
N ASN A 588 28.79 -15.12 -3.35
CA ASN A 588 27.50 -15.25 -4.04
C ASN A 588 26.87 -13.86 -4.15
N ASN A 589 27.49 -13.05 -5.01
CA ASN A 589 26.77 -12.00 -5.71
C ASN A 589 25.58 -12.69 -6.39
N GLY A 590 24.36 -12.30 -6.06
CA GLY A 590 23.14 -12.88 -6.62
C GLY A 590 23.11 -12.68 -8.13
N ASN A 591 23.68 -13.63 -8.86
CA ASN A 591 23.49 -13.77 -10.30
C ASN A 591 22.19 -14.55 -10.46
N ASN A 592 21.08 -13.81 -10.55
CA ASN A 592 19.78 -14.34 -10.90
C ASN A 592 19.80 -14.68 -12.40
N ASN A 593 20.51 -15.75 -12.79
CA ASN A 593 20.32 -16.39 -14.07
C ASN A 593 19.39 -17.57 -13.85
N GLY A 594 18.19 -17.44 -14.40
CA GLY A 594 17.17 -18.47 -14.41
C GLY A 594 17.72 -19.77 -14.95
N ASP A 595 17.39 -20.83 -14.21
CA ASP A 595 17.54 -22.21 -14.62
C ASP A 595 16.62 -22.43 -15.83
N ASN A 596 17.19 -22.33 -17.03
CA ASN A 596 16.55 -22.72 -18.27
C ASN A 596 16.94 -24.18 -18.51
N GLY A 597 15.99 -25.08 -18.23
CA GLY A 597 16.11 -26.50 -18.45
C GLY A 597 16.52 -26.81 -19.89
N ASN A 598 17.64 -27.53 -20.00
CA ASN A 598 18.16 -28.09 -21.22
C ASN A 598 17.28 -29.28 -21.68
N ASN A 599 16.81 -29.25 -22.92
CA ASN A 599 16.60 -30.46 -23.71
C ASN A 599 16.70 -30.10 -25.19
N GLY A 600 17.85 -30.43 -25.80
CA GLY A 600 18.05 -30.41 -27.24
C GLY A 600 17.42 -31.64 -27.92
N ASN A 601 16.87 -31.44 -29.12
CA ASN A 601 17.31 -32.14 -30.31
C ASN A 601 16.65 -31.58 -31.58
N ASP A 602 17.52 -31.18 -32.51
CA ASP A 602 17.45 -31.17 -33.98
C ASP A 602 16.15 -31.58 -34.68
N ASN A 603 15.65 -30.74 -35.61
CA ASN A 603 16.00 -30.85 -37.04
C ASN A 603 15.30 -29.77 -37.90
N GLY A 604 16.00 -29.35 -38.95
CA GLY A 604 15.67 -28.20 -39.80
C GLY A 604 14.50 -28.36 -40.78
N GLY A 605 14.14 -27.23 -41.40
CA GLY A 605 13.17 -27.15 -42.48
C GLY A 605 12.90 -25.69 -42.91
N ASN A 606 13.42 -25.32 -44.06
CA ASN A 606 13.39 -24.02 -44.71
C ASN A 606 12.04 -23.72 -45.42
N ASN A 607 11.86 -22.45 -45.85
CA ASN A 607 10.76 -21.79 -46.61
C ASN A 607 9.75 -21.01 -45.75
N GLY A 608 9.40 -19.75 -45.97
CA GLY A 608 9.68 -18.81 -47.08
C GLY A 608 8.47 -17.88 -47.25
N GLY A 609 8.67 -16.57 -47.03
CA GLY A 609 7.86 -15.44 -47.54
C GLY A 609 6.44 -15.21 -46.98
N ASN A 610 6.16 -14.05 -46.37
CA ASN A 610 5.72 -12.83 -47.08
C ASN A 610 5.42 -11.67 -46.09
N ASN A 611 5.56 -10.45 -46.61
CA ASN A 611 5.52 -9.13 -45.97
C ASN A 611 4.17 -8.71 -45.37
N GLY A 612 4.24 -7.82 -44.36
CA GLY A 612 3.15 -6.94 -43.92
C GLY A 612 3.53 -6.14 -42.67
N GLY A 613 4.30 -5.07 -42.85
CA GLY A 613 4.93 -4.31 -41.75
C GLY A 613 4.02 -3.46 -40.89
N ASN A 614 4.44 -3.26 -39.64
CA ASN A 614 4.28 -1.98 -38.94
C ASN A 614 5.47 -1.79 -37.97
N ASN A 615 6.06 -0.60 -38.01
CA ASN A 615 7.38 -0.26 -37.45
C ASN A 615 7.50 -0.51 -35.93
N GLY A 616 8.35 -1.46 -35.56
CA GLY A 616 9.03 -1.51 -34.28
C GLY A 616 10.36 -0.76 -34.37
N GLY A 617 10.60 0.14 -33.41
CA GLY A 617 11.93 0.69 -33.13
C GLY A 617 12.63 -0.18 -32.08
N ASN A 618 13.73 -0.80 -32.48
CA ASN A 618 14.54 -1.76 -31.75
C ASN A 618 15.02 -1.29 -30.36
N ASN A 619 14.98 -2.24 -29.43
CA ASN A 619 15.61 -2.20 -28.12
C ASN A 619 17.01 -2.84 -28.24
N THR A 620 18.08 -2.07 -28.01
CA THR A 620 19.45 -2.59 -27.82
C THR A 620 20.16 -1.81 -26.70
N GLY A 621 20.55 -2.51 -25.62
CA GLY A 621 21.80 -2.29 -24.89
C GLY A 621 21.96 -1.07 -23.97
N ASN A 622 21.73 -1.28 -22.66
CA ASN A 622 22.38 -0.71 -21.46
C ASN A 622 22.70 0.81 -21.31
N THR A 623 22.11 1.39 -20.26
CA THR A 623 22.46 2.59 -19.44
C THR A 623 22.29 4.03 -19.95
N SER A 624 21.54 4.81 -19.15
CA SER A 624 21.67 6.29 -18.95
C SER A 624 20.98 7.25 -19.92
N GLY A 625 19.68 7.07 -20.17
CA GLY A 625 18.87 8.09 -20.85
C GLY A 625 18.23 9.07 -19.87
N VAL A 626 18.66 10.34 -19.87
CA VAL A 626 17.94 11.41 -19.16
C VAL A 626 16.57 11.60 -19.81
N VAL A 627 15.49 11.41 -19.05
CA VAL A 627 14.11 11.57 -19.56
C VAL A 627 13.78 13.06 -19.64
N ARG A 628 13.49 13.54 -20.86
CA ARG A 628 13.13 14.94 -21.15
C ARG A 628 11.61 15.07 -21.23
N HIS A 629 11.07 16.15 -20.67
CA HIS A 629 9.64 16.45 -20.67
C HIS A 629 9.40 17.79 -21.36
N THR A 630 8.57 17.79 -22.41
CA THR A 630 8.25 18.98 -23.18
C THR A 630 6.82 19.44 -22.88
N VAL A 631 6.66 20.71 -22.53
CA VAL A 631 5.39 21.32 -22.12
C VAL A 631 5.06 22.47 -23.04
N LYS A 632 3.82 22.50 -23.54
CA LYS A 632 3.24 23.65 -24.25
C LYS A 632 2.49 24.53 -23.27
N LEU A 633 2.85 25.80 -23.19
CA LEU A 633 2.30 26.82 -22.31
C LEU A 633 1.62 27.91 -23.16
N PRO A 634 0.28 27.98 -23.20
CA PRO A 634 -0.41 29.01 -23.98
C PRO A 634 -0.11 30.42 -23.45
N ILE A 635 0.03 31.40 -24.36
CA ILE A 635 0.35 32.79 -24.00
C ILE A 635 -0.72 33.34 -23.04
N GLY A 636 -0.31 33.97 -21.94
CA GLY A 636 -1.21 34.55 -20.94
C GLY A 636 -2.04 33.53 -20.14
N LYS A 637 -1.76 32.22 -20.27
CA LYS A 637 -2.34 31.16 -19.42
C LYS A 637 -1.32 30.69 -18.38
N ARG A 638 -1.87 30.10 -17.30
CA ARG A 638 -1.10 29.50 -16.22
C ARG A 638 -1.23 27.98 -16.26
N LEU A 639 -0.13 27.27 -16.04
CA LEU A 639 -0.13 25.84 -15.71
C LEU A 639 0.30 25.68 -14.26
N ALA A 640 -0.40 24.84 -13.48
CA ALA A 640 0.11 24.49 -12.17
C ALA A 640 1.35 23.60 -12.34
N ILE A 641 2.30 23.64 -11.41
CA ILE A 641 3.48 22.76 -11.47
C ILE A 641 3.07 21.28 -11.63
N ARG A 642 2.01 20.85 -10.94
CA ARG A 642 1.47 19.49 -11.05
C ARG A 642 1.05 19.10 -12.48
N ASP A 643 0.62 20.06 -13.29
CA ASP A 643 0.12 19.83 -14.65
C ASP A 643 1.27 19.68 -15.66
N ILE A 644 2.48 20.07 -15.25
CA ILE A 644 3.68 19.91 -16.07
C ILE A 644 4.50 18.69 -15.67
N LEU A 645 4.27 18.08 -14.50
CA LEU A 645 4.99 16.90 -14.02
C LEU A 645 4.80 15.69 -14.94
N PRO A 646 5.77 14.76 -14.99
CA PRO A 646 5.69 13.65 -15.92
C PRO A 646 4.52 12.73 -15.58
N PRO A 647 3.73 12.29 -16.58
CA PRO A 647 2.75 11.25 -16.35
C PRO A 647 3.48 9.97 -15.91
N ASN A 648 3.00 9.34 -14.83
CA ASN A 648 3.54 8.10 -14.25
C ASN A 648 4.89 8.20 -13.54
N TYR A 649 5.42 9.39 -13.26
CA TYR A 649 6.60 9.51 -12.38
C TYR A 649 6.21 9.21 -10.93
N VAL A 650 6.86 8.22 -10.33
CA VAL A 650 6.62 7.83 -8.93
C VAL A 650 7.47 8.71 -8.03
N PHE A 651 6.81 9.58 -7.29
CA PHE A 651 7.44 10.42 -6.31
C PHE A 651 7.56 9.66 -4.98
N THR A 652 8.61 9.92 -4.24
CA THR A 652 8.72 9.52 -2.83
C THR A 652 8.26 10.67 -1.94
N ALA A 653 7.38 10.37 -0.98
CA ALA A 653 7.00 11.29 0.08
C ALA A 653 8.24 11.91 0.75
N ASN A 654 8.16 13.20 1.02
CA ASN A 654 9.14 14.00 1.76
C ASN A 654 10.54 14.11 1.14
N LYS A 655 10.75 13.61 -0.09
CA LYS A 655 11.97 13.87 -0.86
C LYS A 655 11.86 15.16 -1.67
N ARG A 656 12.93 15.94 -1.79
CA ARG A 656 12.97 17.11 -2.66
C ARG A 656 13.29 16.72 -4.11
N TYR A 657 12.60 17.36 -5.04
CA TYR A 657 12.78 17.20 -6.48
C TYR A 657 12.97 18.57 -7.13
N LYS A 658 13.81 18.65 -8.15
CA LYS A 658 14.12 19.85 -8.93
C LYS A 658 13.63 19.71 -10.37
N ILE A 659 12.97 20.73 -10.88
CA ILE A 659 12.64 20.88 -12.30
C ILE A 659 13.73 21.74 -12.95
N ALA A 660 14.48 21.17 -13.88
CA ALA A 660 15.54 21.86 -14.62
C ALA A 660 15.16 22.02 -16.09
N ILE A 661 14.86 23.25 -16.52
CA ILE A 661 14.48 23.56 -17.90
C ILE A 661 15.72 23.52 -18.81
N ILE A 662 15.69 22.72 -19.87
CA ILE A 662 16.83 22.44 -20.77
C ILE A 662 16.65 22.98 -22.20
N SER A 663 15.51 23.58 -22.55
CA SER A 663 15.32 24.28 -23.84
C SER A 663 15.62 25.78 -23.75
N LYS A 664 16.15 26.39 -24.83
CA LYS A 664 16.15 27.85 -24.98
C LYS A 664 14.72 28.37 -25.12
N PHE A 665 14.32 29.30 -24.26
CA PHE A 665 12.97 29.85 -24.22
C PHE A 665 12.98 31.29 -23.64
N GLY A 666 11.89 32.06 -23.82
CA GLY A 666 11.71 33.37 -23.19
C GLY A 666 11.60 33.30 -21.66
N ALA A 667 11.41 34.44 -20.99
CA ALA A 667 11.24 34.46 -19.53
C ALA A 667 9.97 33.70 -19.12
N ILE A 668 10.12 32.76 -18.18
CA ILE A 668 9.00 32.08 -17.52
C ILE A 668 8.75 32.75 -16.18
N TYR A 669 7.48 32.92 -15.80
CA TYR A 669 7.12 33.55 -14.53
C TYR A 669 6.52 32.52 -13.59
N VAL A 670 7.01 32.47 -12.35
CA VAL A 670 6.33 31.74 -11.28
C VAL A 670 5.56 32.72 -10.42
N CYS A 671 4.24 32.62 -10.48
CA CYS A 671 3.34 33.42 -9.67
C CYS A 671 2.90 32.61 -8.44
N PRO A 672 3.12 33.11 -7.20
CA PRO A 672 2.68 32.43 -5.99
C PRO A 672 1.18 32.66 -5.74
N GLY A 673 0.50 31.62 -5.23
CA GLY A 673 -0.88 31.72 -4.75
C GLY A 673 -1.92 31.87 -5.86
N THR A 674 -2.89 32.76 -5.64
CA THR A 674 -3.96 33.08 -6.60
C THR A 674 -3.56 34.16 -7.62
N THR A 675 -2.33 34.66 -7.53
CA THR A 675 -1.84 35.80 -8.30
C THR A 675 -1.86 35.53 -9.81
N VAL A 676 -2.44 36.45 -10.58
CA VAL A 676 -2.61 36.32 -12.04
C VAL A 676 -1.42 36.94 -12.75
N PHE A 677 -0.77 36.18 -13.62
CA PHE A 677 0.24 36.71 -14.53
C PHE A 677 -0.40 37.69 -15.52
N ASN A 678 0.09 38.93 -15.55
CA ASN A 678 -0.35 39.93 -16.52
C ASN A 678 0.55 39.88 -17.75
N ALA A 679 -0.03 39.48 -18.89
CA ALA A 679 0.67 39.32 -20.15
C ALA A 679 1.12 40.66 -20.78
N GLU A 680 0.44 41.76 -20.47
CA GLU A 680 0.76 43.10 -20.97
C GLU A 680 1.95 43.70 -20.20
N THR A 681 1.97 43.54 -18.87
CA THR A 681 3.02 44.10 -18.00
C THR A 681 4.14 43.11 -17.68
N GLN A 682 4.06 41.88 -18.22
CA GLN A 682 5.01 40.79 -18.01
C GLN A 682 5.41 40.58 -16.54
N ASN A 683 4.45 40.60 -15.62
CA ASN A 683 4.69 40.44 -14.19
C ASN A 683 3.52 39.76 -13.46
N CYS A 684 3.77 39.30 -12.22
CA CYS A 684 2.73 38.76 -11.33
C CYS A 684 2.17 39.84 -10.38
N GLY A 685 2.09 41.12 -10.77
CA GLY A 685 1.69 42.20 -9.85
C GLY A 685 2.78 42.62 -8.84
N SER A 686 2.42 43.43 -7.83
CA SER A 686 3.35 44.17 -6.95
C SER A 686 4.05 43.35 -5.85
N THR A 687 3.79 42.04 -5.75
CA THR A 687 4.41 41.18 -4.74
C THR A 687 5.32 40.15 -5.41
N LEU A 688 6.63 40.32 -5.21
CA LEU A 688 7.75 39.40 -5.51
C LEU A 688 7.47 38.31 -6.57
N ALA A 689 7.23 38.74 -7.81
CA ALA A 689 7.37 37.89 -8.97
C ALA A 689 8.85 37.50 -9.14
N LYS A 690 9.15 36.21 -9.28
CA LYS A 690 10.48 35.74 -9.71
C LYS A 690 10.46 35.54 -11.21
N THR A 691 11.25 36.33 -11.94
CA THR A 691 11.54 36.09 -13.35
C THR A 691 12.49 34.90 -13.46
N PHE A 692 12.11 33.84 -14.16
CA PHE A 692 13.01 32.75 -14.51
C PHE A 692 13.81 33.18 -15.73
N ASP A 693 14.98 33.74 -15.48
CA ASP A 693 16.02 33.84 -16.51
C ASP A 693 16.85 32.55 -16.49
N ILE A 694 17.18 32.04 -17.68
CA ILE A 694 17.88 30.77 -17.91
C ILE A 694 19.22 30.72 -17.16
N GLU A 695 19.79 31.88 -16.84
CA GLU A 695 21.08 32.00 -16.15
C GLU A 695 21.01 31.93 -14.62
N THR A 696 19.83 32.01 -13.97
CA THR A 696 19.74 32.05 -12.49
C THR A 696 18.71 31.10 -11.84
N GLY A 697 17.78 30.47 -12.59
CA GLY A 697 16.53 29.90 -12.04
C GLY A 697 16.50 28.41 -11.67
N THR A 698 16.02 28.08 -10.45
CA THR A 698 15.74 26.70 -9.96
C THR A 698 14.34 26.62 -9.32
N LEU A 699 13.56 25.57 -9.65
CA LEU A 699 12.27 25.23 -9.02
C LEU A 699 12.40 23.91 -8.25
N ILE A 700 12.12 23.91 -6.94
CA ILE A 700 12.22 22.75 -6.04
C ILE A 700 10.87 22.50 -5.38
N PHE A 701 10.42 21.25 -5.36
CA PHE A 701 9.21 20.86 -4.64
C PHE A 701 9.42 19.57 -3.84
N THR A 702 8.56 19.34 -2.85
CA THR A 702 8.57 18.15 -2.00
C THR A 702 7.19 17.49 -2.05
N PRO A 703 7.05 16.28 -2.65
CA PRO A 703 5.86 15.46 -2.59
C PRO A 703 5.59 15.08 -1.14
N TYR A 704 4.33 15.01 -0.76
CA TYR A 704 3.97 14.64 0.59
C TYR A 704 3.59 13.16 0.75
N ILE A 705 3.11 12.57 -0.33
CA ILE A 705 2.79 11.16 -0.44
C ILE A 705 3.71 10.54 -1.49
N SER A 706 4.03 9.27 -1.30
CA SER A 706 4.67 8.48 -2.33
C SER A 706 3.63 8.10 -3.38
N GLY A 707 4.06 7.94 -4.63
CA GLY A 707 3.18 7.55 -5.74
C GLY A 707 3.21 8.52 -6.91
N VAL A 708 2.37 8.25 -7.90
CA VAL A 708 2.21 9.11 -9.07
C VAL A 708 1.42 10.34 -8.64
N LEU A 709 2.04 11.53 -8.67
CA LEU A 709 1.43 12.79 -8.20
C LEU A 709 0.30 13.35 -9.08
N TYR A 710 -0.26 12.55 -10.00
CA TYR A 710 -1.37 13.00 -10.82
C TYR A 710 -2.55 13.27 -9.89
N GLN A 711 -2.89 14.56 -9.71
CA GLN A 711 -4.13 15.06 -9.08
C GLN A 711 -4.18 15.17 -7.54
N ASN A 712 -3.06 15.28 -6.81
CA ASN A 712 -3.11 15.62 -5.39
C ASN A 712 -3.19 17.16 -5.17
N PRO A 713 -4.17 17.70 -4.42
CA PRO A 713 -4.23 19.13 -4.07
C PRO A 713 -3.11 19.60 -3.12
N ASN A 714 -2.25 18.70 -2.62
CA ASN A 714 -1.34 18.97 -1.49
C ASN A 714 0.15 19.00 -1.86
N LEU A 715 0.52 19.32 -3.11
CA LEU A 715 1.87 19.79 -3.40
C LEU A 715 2.07 21.12 -2.67
N ASN A 716 3.03 21.19 -1.75
CA ASN A 716 3.36 22.44 -1.06
C ASN A 716 3.96 23.41 -2.09
N GLY A 717 3.16 24.40 -2.49
CA GLY A 717 3.51 25.43 -3.46
C GLY A 717 2.33 25.72 -4.38
N ASN A 718 1.57 26.77 -4.10
CA ASN A 718 0.59 27.34 -5.03
C ASN A 718 1.30 28.06 -6.19
N GLU A 719 2.29 27.41 -6.79
CA GLU A 719 3.17 28.00 -7.77
C GLU A 719 2.69 27.61 -9.16
N PHE A 720 2.44 28.64 -9.96
CA PHE A 720 1.96 28.51 -11.34
C PHE A 720 2.99 29.05 -12.31
N ILE A 721 3.13 28.41 -13.45
CA ILE A 721 4.02 28.78 -14.53
C ILE A 721 3.22 29.57 -15.58
N GLY A 722 3.64 30.80 -15.88
CA GLY A 722 3.04 31.69 -16.90
C GLY A 722 3.98 31.94 -18.09
N GLY A 723 3.42 31.99 -19.30
CA GLY A 723 4.14 32.18 -20.57
C GLY A 723 4.26 33.65 -20.98
N GLY A 724 5.43 34.05 -21.48
CA GLY A 724 5.76 35.42 -21.88
C GLY A 724 5.25 35.78 -23.28
N SER A 725 5.10 37.07 -23.58
CA SER A 725 4.47 37.55 -24.82
C SER A 725 5.36 37.56 -26.08
N SER A 726 6.51 36.88 -26.08
CA SER A 726 7.52 37.03 -27.14
C SER A 726 7.38 36.06 -28.33
N SER A 727 6.43 35.11 -28.33
CA SER A 727 6.28 34.15 -29.43
C SER A 727 5.15 34.51 -30.41
N SER A 728 5.47 34.53 -31.71
CA SER A 728 4.51 34.71 -32.82
C SER A 728 3.63 33.48 -33.08
N ALA A 729 3.74 32.42 -32.25
CA ALA A 729 3.16 31.10 -32.47
C ALA A 729 1.96 30.76 -31.56
N GLY A 730 1.47 31.70 -30.74
CA GLY A 730 0.26 31.52 -29.91
C GLY A 730 0.44 30.64 -28.65
N ALA A 731 1.57 29.95 -28.50
CA ALA A 731 1.97 29.21 -27.31
C ALA A 731 3.49 29.08 -27.24
N ASP A 732 3.99 29.06 -26.02
CA ASP A 732 5.37 28.84 -25.67
C ASP A 732 5.63 27.35 -25.44
N THR A 733 6.81 26.84 -25.80
CA THR A 733 7.17 25.44 -25.52
C THR A 733 8.49 25.42 -24.77
N PHE A 734 8.52 24.75 -23.62
CA PHE A 734 9.75 24.51 -22.88
C PHE A 734 9.96 23.02 -22.60
N THR A 735 11.21 22.60 -22.56
CA THR A 735 11.62 21.24 -22.22
C THR A 735 12.36 21.26 -20.90
N TYR A 736 12.11 20.31 -20.01
CA TYR A 736 12.74 20.20 -18.71
C TYR A 736 13.12 18.75 -18.38
N VAL A 737 13.95 18.58 -17.34
CA VAL A 737 14.28 17.30 -16.71
C VAL A 737 14.00 17.38 -15.21
N LEU A 738 13.65 16.25 -14.59
CA LEU A 738 13.33 16.16 -13.17
C LEU A 738 14.50 15.52 -12.40
N ILE A 739 14.98 16.16 -11.34
CA ILE A 739 16.20 15.76 -10.61
C ILE A 739 15.86 15.56 -9.12
N PRO A 740 15.97 14.34 -8.55
CA PRO A 740 15.86 14.13 -7.11
C PRO A 740 17.06 14.73 -6.36
N LEU A 741 16.83 15.35 -5.20
CA LEU A 741 17.86 16.13 -4.47
C LEU A 741 18.37 15.49 -3.16
N ASP A 742 17.66 14.50 -2.60
CA ASP A 742 17.92 13.98 -1.24
C ASP A 742 18.47 12.53 -1.21
N GLU A 743 19.19 12.08 -2.25
CA GLU A 743 19.85 10.77 -2.21
C GLU A 743 21.27 10.85 -1.65
N ASP A 744 21.43 10.33 -0.42
CA ASP A 744 22.70 9.89 0.13
C ASP A 744 23.12 8.59 -0.58
N ILE A 745 24.19 8.64 -1.38
CA ILE A 745 24.78 7.45 -2.01
C ILE A 745 26.16 7.22 -1.41
N ASN A 746 26.19 6.71 -0.18
CA ASN A 746 27.32 5.89 0.26
C ASN A 746 27.05 4.45 -0.18
N GLY A 747 27.34 4.15 -1.45
CA GLY A 747 27.43 2.77 -1.94
C GLY A 747 26.72 2.50 -3.26
N GLY A 748 27.49 2.01 -4.24
CA GLY A 748 27.02 1.11 -5.28
C GLY A 748 26.20 1.72 -6.42
N ILE A 749 26.73 1.59 -7.63
CA ILE A 749 26.00 1.80 -8.90
C ILE A 749 24.83 0.79 -8.94
N TYR A 750 23.63 1.20 -8.54
CA TYR A 750 22.34 0.65 -8.98
C TYR A 750 21.25 1.67 -8.65
N GLY A 751 20.99 2.60 -9.57
CA GLY A 751 19.72 3.31 -9.60
C GLY A 751 18.63 2.36 -10.11
N ASP A 752 17.44 2.42 -9.53
CA ASP A 752 16.26 1.88 -10.19
C ASP A 752 16.18 2.43 -11.62
N GLY A 753 15.78 1.61 -12.58
CA GLY A 753 15.79 1.94 -14.00
C GLY A 753 14.82 3.06 -14.42
N THR A 754 14.34 3.91 -13.50
CA THR A 754 13.32 4.93 -13.78
C THR A 754 13.82 6.37 -13.80
N SER A 755 14.94 6.70 -13.15
CA SER A 755 15.37 8.10 -13.04
C SER A 755 16.38 8.56 -14.12
N GLY A 756 17.07 7.65 -14.82
CA GLY A 756 17.89 7.95 -16.01
C GLY A 756 19.05 8.97 -15.82
N ILE A 757 19.20 9.53 -14.63
CA ILE A 757 20.10 10.63 -14.29
C ILE A 757 21.14 10.11 -13.30
N VAL A 758 22.41 10.08 -13.74
CA VAL A 758 23.52 9.63 -12.90
C VAL A 758 24.17 10.85 -12.24
N ARG A 759 24.20 10.87 -10.90
CA ARG A 759 24.96 11.85 -10.10
C ARG A 759 26.44 11.48 -10.10
N HIS A 760 27.29 12.48 -10.27
CA HIS A 760 28.74 12.34 -10.25
C HIS A 760 29.36 13.25 -9.19
N GLN A 761 30.47 12.80 -8.60
CA GLN A 761 31.25 13.55 -7.62
C GLN A 761 32.68 13.76 -8.11
N PHE A 762 33.18 14.99 -7.95
CA PHE A 762 34.57 15.34 -8.23
C PHE A 762 35.18 16.04 -7.02
N LYS A 763 36.34 15.57 -6.57
CA LYS A 763 37.13 16.22 -5.51
C LYS A 763 38.06 17.25 -6.14
N ALA A 764 37.63 18.50 -6.18
CA ALA A 764 38.43 19.59 -6.71
C ALA A 764 39.56 19.93 -5.73
N PRO A 765 40.83 19.73 -6.09
CA PRO A 765 41.95 20.12 -5.25
C PRO A 765 41.96 21.63 -5.02
N LEU A 766 42.22 22.05 -3.77
CA LEU A 766 42.38 23.47 -3.45
C LEU A 766 43.60 24.04 -4.17
N ASN A 767 43.50 25.30 -4.64
CA ASN A 767 44.60 26.04 -5.26
C ASN A 767 45.26 25.33 -6.46
N LYS A 768 44.53 24.45 -7.18
CA LYS A 768 45.01 23.77 -8.38
C LYS A 768 43.97 23.82 -9.48
N LYS A 769 44.43 24.06 -10.71
CA LYS A 769 43.58 23.95 -11.90
C LYS A 769 43.31 22.48 -12.23
N SER A 770 42.04 22.12 -12.33
CA SER A 770 41.60 20.83 -12.88
C SER A 770 40.92 21.08 -14.23
N PRO A 771 41.46 20.57 -15.36
CA PRO A 771 40.80 20.68 -16.65
C PRO A 771 39.47 19.92 -16.66
N ILE A 772 38.55 20.31 -17.55
CA ILE A 772 37.22 19.69 -17.65
C ILE A 772 37.25 18.15 -17.66
N ARG A 773 38.16 17.58 -18.45
CA ARG A 773 38.32 16.12 -18.55
C ARG A 773 38.53 15.40 -17.22
N ASP A 774 39.09 16.06 -16.20
CA ASP A 774 39.45 15.42 -14.94
C ASP A 774 38.23 15.21 -14.03
N PHE A 775 37.15 15.93 -14.28
CA PHE A 775 35.90 15.71 -13.56
C PHE A 775 34.97 14.74 -14.26
N LEU A 776 35.13 14.44 -15.56
CA LEU A 776 34.18 13.60 -16.31
C LEU A 776 34.22 12.12 -15.84
N PRO A 777 33.10 11.38 -15.91
CA PRO A 777 33.04 10.03 -15.39
C PRO A 777 33.94 9.09 -16.20
N PRO A 778 34.78 8.25 -15.56
CA PRO A 778 35.87 7.53 -16.25
C PRO A 778 35.47 6.47 -17.28
N ASN A 779 34.18 6.26 -17.56
CA ASN A 779 33.68 5.33 -18.57
C ASN A 779 32.48 5.88 -19.36
N TYR A 780 32.25 7.20 -19.31
CA TYR A 780 31.13 7.79 -20.05
C TYR A 780 31.45 7.80 -21.54
N VAL A 781 30.56 7.24 -22.36
CA VAL A 781 30.71 7.19 -23.82
C VAL A 781 30.11 8.45 -24.42
N PHE A 782 30.97 9.31 -24.96
CA PHE A 782 30.56 10.54 -25.61
C PHE A 782 30.26 10.29 -27.10
N THR A 783 29.39 11.12 -27.68
CA THR A 783 29.10 11.14 -29.12
C THR A 783 29.78 12.36 -29.74
N ALA A 784 30.51 12.15 -30.83
CA ALA A 784 31.14 13.24 -31.58
C ALA A 784 30.12 14.31 -31.97
N ASN A 785 30.48 15.57 -31.81
CA ASN A 785 29.71 16.76 -32.17
C ASN A 785 28.37 16.93 -31.42
N GLN A 786 28.05 16.05 -30.47
CA GLN A 786 26.94 16.20 -29.56
C GLN A 786 27.33 17.19 -28.46
N LYS A 787 26.51 18.21 -28.19
CA LYS A 787 26.78 19.12 -27.08
C LYS A 787 26.35 18.47 -25.76
N TYR A 788 27.11 18.71 -24.70
CA TYR A 788 26.85 18.21 -23.35
C TYR A 788 26.86 19.36 -22.35
N PHE A 789 26.05 19.20 -21.29
CA PHE A 789 25.94 20.10 -20.15
C PHE A 789 26.33 19.41 -18.86
N ILE A 790 27.00 20.18 -18.00
CA ILE A 790 27.26 19.84 -16.61
C ILE A 790 26.39 20.74 -15.75
N ALA A 791 25.48 20.13 -15.01
CA ALA A 791 24.62 20.81 -14.05
C ALA A 791 25.11 20.51 -12.63
N PHE A 792 25.57 21.54 -11.93
CA PHE A 792 25.99 21.41 -10.53
C PHE A 792 24.78 21.29 -9.61
N ILE A 793 24.84 20.36 -8.65
CA ILE A 793 23.73 20.03 -7.73
C ILE A 793 24.09 20.17 -6.24
N SER A 794 25.30 20.62 -5.91
CA SER A 794 25.70 21.06 -4.57
C SER A 794 26.22 22.51 -4.59
N LYS A 795 26.17 23.18 -3.43
CA LYS A 795 26.78 24.51 -3.23
C LYS A 795 28.22 24.31 -2.76
N PHE A 796 29.18 24.93 -3.43
CA PHE A 796 30.61 24.82 -3.10
C PHE A 796 31.27 26.21 -3.13
N SER A 797 32.49 26.32 -2.57
CA SER A 797 33.28 27.56 -2.58
C SER A 797 33.54 28.05 -4.01
N PRO A 798 33.82 29.35 -4.25
CA PRO A 798 33.87 29.89 -5.61
C PRO A 798 34.79 29.08 -6.51
N ILE A 799 34.19 28.50 -7.55
CA ILE A 799 34.90 27.83 -8.63
C ILE A 799 35.22 28.86 -9.70
N TYR A 800 36.48 28.93 -10.11
CA TYR A 800 36.91 29.82 -11.18
C TYR A 800 36.97 29.07 -12.51
N SER A 801 36.25 29.55 -13.53
CA SER A 801 36.43 29.12 -14.92
C SER A 801 37.28 30.14 -15.67
N CYS A 802 38.52 29.78 -16.04
CA CYS A 802 39.38 30.62 -16.89
C CYS A 802 39.30 30.13 -18.34
N PRO A 803 38.50 30.76 -19.24
CA PRO A 803 38.38 30.32 -20.62
C PRO A 803 39.57 30.80 -21.48
N GLY A 804 40.26 29.87 -22.16
CA GLY A 804 41.27 30.21 -23.19
C GLY A 804 42.72 30.06 -22.73
N SER A 805 43.62 30.91 -23.23
CA SER A 805 45.05 30.94 -22.85
C SER A 805 45.33 31.67 -21.52
N THR A 806 44.28 31.99 -20.76
CA THR A 806 44.36 32.71 -19.49
C THR A 806 44.96 31.86 -18.40
N ILE A 807 45.89 32.45 -17.64
CA ILE A 807 46.57 31.79 -16.54
C ILE A 807 45.77 32.05 -15.25
N PHE A 808 45.53 31.02 -14.44
CA PHE A 808 45.05 31.16 -13.07
C PHE A 808 46.25 31.59 -12.20
N SER A 809 46.11 32.68 -11.46
CA SER A 809 47.16 33.19 -10.59
C SER A 809 47.04 32.55 -9.20
N ASP A 810 47.97 31.67 -8.86
CA ASP A 810 48.05 31.04 -7.52
C ASP A 810 48.20 32.10 -6.41
N ALA A 811 48.82 33.24 -6.73
CA ALA A 811 49.01 34.36 -5.80
C ALA A 811 47.76 35.24 -5.61
N GLN A 812 46.89 35.36 -6.62
CA GLN A 812 45.69 36.22 -6.57
C GLN A 812 44.38 35.45 -6.43
N GLN A 813 44.42 34.12 -6.47
CA GLN A 813 43.23 33.25 -6.41
C GLN A 813 42.18 33.65 -7.46
N SER A 814 42.61 34.04 -8.66
CA SER A 814 41.75 34.55 -9.74
C SER A 814 42.38 34.38 -11.13
N CYS A 815 41.58 34.49 -12.19
CA CYS A 815 42.07 34.45 -13.58
C CYS A 815 42.68 35.81 -13.97
N VAL A 816 43.86 35.81 -14.61
CA VAL A 816 44.65 37.03 -14.92
C VAL A 816 43.94 38.03 -15.84
N THR A 817 42.92 37.63 -16.60
CA THR A 817 41.97 38.56 -17.25
C THR A 817 40.56 38.31 -16.71
N ASN A 818 39.91 39.38 -16.23
CA ASN A 818 38.65 39.42 -15.46
C ASN A 818 37.43 38.71 -16.07
N ILE A 819 37.44 37.38 -16.11
CA ILE A 819 36.21 36.58 -16.23
C ILE A 819 36.26 35.51 -15.14
N SER A 820 36.21 35.93 -13.89
CA SER A 820 35.89 35.05 -12.76
C SER A 820 34.37 34.96 -12.64
N LYS A 821 33.76 33.83 -13.03
CA LYS A 821 32.35 33.54 -12.69
C LYS A 821 32.32 32.58 -11.52
N THR A 822 31.74 32.99 -10.40
CA THR A 822 31.36 32.08 -9.30
C THR A 822 30.20 31.22 -9.76
N PHE A 823 30.34 29.89 -9.69
CA PHE A 823 29.25 28.96 -9.98
C PHE A 823 28.43 28.70 -8.69
N ASP A 824 27.13 29.00 -8.72
CA ASP A 824 26.16 28.65 -7.65
C ASP A 824 25.32 27.42 -8.07
N ILE A 825 24.50 26.87 -7.16
CA ILE A 825 23.55 25.79 -7.49
C ILE A 825 22.67 26.24 -8.66
N GLY A 826 22.86 25.64 -9.84
CA GLY A 826 22.09 25.95 -11.05
C GLY A 826 22.91 26.48 -12.22
N ASP A 827 24.16 26.88 -12.02
CA ASP A 827 25.03 27.26 -13.14
C ASP A 827 25.41 26.05 -14.01
N ARG A 828 25.65 26.32 -15.31
CA ARG A 828 25.94 25.29 -16.32
C ARG A 828 27.27 25.50 -16.97
N LEU A 829 27.94 24.39 -17.27
CA LEU A 829 29.13 24.37 -18.10
C LEU A 829 28.88 23.46 -19.31
N SER A 830 29.13 23.98 -20.51
CA SER A 830 28.85 23.27 -21.78
C SER A 830 30.14 22.89 -22.49
N PHE A 831 30.18 21.72 -23.12
CA PHE A 831 31.28 21.31 -23.98
C PHE A 831 30.81 20.41 -25.13
N VAL A 832 31.64 20.27 -26.17
CA VAL A 832 31.38 19.41 -27.34
C VAL A 832 32.57 18.46 -27.54
N PRO A 833 32.40 17.14 -27.48
CA PRO A 833 33.43 16.17 -27.82
C PRO A 833 33.58 16.06 -29.34
N TYR A 834 34.80 15.95 -29.84
CA TYR A 834 35.05 15.85 -31.29
C TYR A 834 35.00 14.41 -31.83
N ILE A 835 35.17 13.40 -30.96
CA ILE A 835 35.22 11.98 -31.32
C ILE A 835 34.26 11.19 -30.42
N SER A 836 33.55 10.22 -31.00
CA SER A 836 32.70 9.30 -30.24
C SER A 836 33.55 8.27 -29.49
N GLY A 837 33.22 7.98 -28.23
CA GLY A 837 33.91 6.98 -27.41
C GLY A 837 34.09 7.39 -25.95
N VAL A 838 34.73 6.53 -25.17
CA VAL A 838 35.14 6.84 -23.79
C VAL A 838 36.31 7.83 -23.86
N LEU A 839 36.17 8.98 -23.23
CA LEU A 839 37.28 9.94 -23.12
C LEU A 839 38.34 9.38 -22.16
N TYR A 840 39.41 8.79 -22.70
CA TYR A 840 40.62 8.50 -21.94
C TYR A 840 41.42 9.79 -21.71
N LYS A 841 42.27 9.82 -20.67
CA LYS A 841 43.00 11.01 -20.16
C LYS A 841 43.78 11.86 -21.19
N ASN A 842 43.85 11.52 -22.48
CA ASN A 842 44.51 12.32 -23.52
C ASN A 842 43.58 12.75 -24.69
N THR A 843 43.53 14.08 -24.87
CA THR A 843 43.50 14.89 -26.12
C THR A 843 42.23 15.31 -26.89
N ASN A 844 40.98 14.95 -26.56
CA ASN A 844 39.86 15.16 -27.52
C ASN A 844 38.68 16.08 -27.10
N LEU A 845 38.87 17.02 -26.17
CA LEU A 845 37.88 18.06 -25.84
C LEU A 845 38.33 19.44 -26.38
N ASN A 846 37.44 20.15 -27.07
CA ASN A 846 37.71 21.52 -27.52
C ASN A 846 37.22 22.51 -26.45
N GLY A 847 38.15 23.17 -25.75
CA GLY A 847 37.86 24.16 -24.71
C GLY A 847 38.87 24.16 -23.57
N ASN A 848 39.52 25.31 -23.34
CA ASN A 848 40.44 25.53 -22.23
C ASN A 848 39.69 26.05 -21.00
N SER A 849 38.71 25.31 -20.47
CA SER A 849 38.09 25.68 -19.20
C SER A 849 38.68 24.83 -18.08
N TYR A 850 38.96 25.50 -16.97
CA TYR A 850 39.54 24.90 -15.77
C TYR A 850 38.59 25.14 -14.60
N VAL A 851 38.66 24.29 -13.59
CA VAL A 851 37.91 24.40 -12.34
C VAL A 851 38.90 24.32 -11.19
N GLY A 852 38.82 25.24 -10.24
CA GLY A 852 39.62 25.26 -9.02
C GLY A 852 38.83 25.88 -7.86
N ALA A 853 39.05 25.41 -6.64
CA ALA A 853 38.33 25.85 -5.44
C ALA A 853 39.16 26.87 -4.62
N GLY A 854 38.52 27.98 -4.23
CA GLY A 854 39.19 29.18 -3.68
C GLY A 854 39.21 29.35 -2.14
N GLN A 855 38.77 28.39 -1.32
CA GLN A 855 38.78 28.54 0.15
C GLN A 855 39.35 27.33 0.90
N SER A 856 40.02 27.60 2.03
CA SER A 856 40.67 26.60 2.88
C SER A 856 39.65 25.69 3.59
N THR A 857 39.44 24.48 3.07
CA THR A 857 38.80 23.39 3.81
C THR A 857 39.87 22.57 4.56
N PRO A 858 39.58 21.99 5.74
CA PRO A 858 40.53 21.15 6.47
C PRO A 858 41.01 19.91 5.69
N ALA A 859 40.25 19.51 4.65
CA ALA A 859 40.51 18.32 3.85
C ALA A 859 41.44 18.55 2.65
N GLY A 860 41.77 19.79 2.29
CA GLY A 860 42.65 20.08 1.15
C GLY A 860 41.98 20.00 -0.24
N TYR A 861 40.67 19.77 -0.29
CA TYR A 861 39.83 19.72 -1.50
C TYR A 861 38.39 20.15 -1.21
N ASP A 862 37.64 20.52 -2.23
CA ASP A 862 36.18 20.71 -2.17
C ASP A 862 35.48 19.61 -2.99
N THR A 863 34.27 19.20 -2.57
CA THR A 863 33.52 18.12 -3.26
C THR A 863 32.41 18.72 -4.10
N ILE A 864 32.51 18.50 -5.41
CA ILE A 864 31.57 19.00 -6.41
C ILE A 864 30.64 17.87 -6.81
N ASP A 865 29.35 18.04 -6.54
CA ASP A 865 28.30 17.15 -7.06
C ASP A 865 27.73 17.74 -8.36
N TYR A 866 27.64 16.92 -9.40
CA TYR A 866 27.10 17.34 -10.68
C TYR A 866 26.38 16.21 -11.42
N VAL A 867 25.60 16.57 -12.44
CA VAL A 867 24.97 15.66 -13.41
C VAL A 867 25.45 16.03 -14.81
N LEU A 868 25.73 15.02 -15.64
CA LEU A 868 26.09 15.17 -17.05
C LEU A 868 24.88 14.90 -17.94
N ILE A 869 24.54 15.83 -18.84
CA ILE A 869 23.33 15.78 -19.67
C ILE A 869 23.70 16.03 -21.14
N PRO A 870 23.41 15.13 -22.09
CA PRO A 870 23.52 15.44 -23.52
C PRO A 870 22.44 16.47 -23.92
N GLU A 871 22.78 17.48 -24.73
CA GLU A 871 21.84 18.49 -25.26
C GLU A 871 20.84 17.90 -26.24
#